data_AF-A0A969R4M7-F1
#
_entry.id   AF-A0A969R4M7-F1
#
_cell.length_a   1.000
_cell.length_b   1.000
_cell.length_c   1.000
_cell.angle_alpha   90.00
_cell.angle_beta   90.00
_cell.angle_gamma   90.00
#
_symmetry.space_group_name_H-M   'P 1'
#
loop_
_entity.id
_entity.type
_entity.pdbx_description
1 polymer ?
#
loop_
_entity_poly.entity_id
_entity_poly.type
_entity_poly.pdbx_seq_one_letter_code
_entity_poly.pdbx_strand_id
1 'polypeptide(L)'
;MSEIGSAPFSAEEIASEGIKPEEYQEIVNRLGRHPNKAELGMFGVMWSEHCCYKNSRPLLSQFPTTGERVLVGPGENAGVVDLGNGLQLAFKIESHNHPSAVEPFQGAATGVGGILRDIFTMGARPIAILNSLRFGNLEDARTRRIFQGVVEGISHYGNCLIASETFIWRDNQGIHFDTIGNFVESLMPKNQDTYELSKFQQVETLSYNSETQKSCWQPVKRIFKRTTQQLIKIRTSLGRTLTVTPDHPVLTLEHGDRIIKPAAKLEEGDYLPLLLDFPDNEQSIVNIDLLAILGEAHQDVYVDLPSNWQPNPEIKAALRQIEPSTLKRHRYWQKGYLPLAHFFKLESLLDISRQDLRLYRRSGKANYPRAVISVNDLFARLIGYYLSEGCISQNANTYKIIFTFAHHESEYVNDVIAGLKSLGLRPCIEKRTSTIIVYATSWLWGYLLKEVWQCGYLATNKSMPAFVFQLSSQLQKEVLKGLFRGDGSLTTKTNGNHAKITFATTSKKLFEQTLVLLQNQAIVPYIYCQPSKKGTIEGRDYISSPLWQLEINNYDSLTILADVFSQERNQQLAIALAKYNGNKHSFPRYFITDKLAFVKIKNIELEAVTDTSVYDVEVDNTHLFATTSGIVTHNCIGVPTVAGEIYFDRAYSGNPLVNAMALGLMETDEIVKSGAAGIGNPVLYVGSTTGRDGMGGASFASSELTDDSMDDRPAVQVGDPFLEKSLVEACLEAFKTGAVVAAQDMGAAGLTCSTSEMADKGGVGIELDLDLIPAREPGMTPYEYLLSESQERMLFVATKGREQELIDIFHKWELQAVVAGSVIEEPVVRILYQGEIAAEVTATALADDTPIYHRELLTEPPAYAKEAAQWTADNLPGCDYQGIDVQGTYKTWNEILLQLLDTPTIASKQWVYRQYDHQVQNNTILLPGGADAAVIRVRPIDAKPEDCNIGVASTTDCNPRYVYLDPYEGAKAAVAEAARNLSCVGAEPLAVTDNLNFGSPEKPVGYWQLANACKGIADACRELSTPVTGGNVSLYNETLDSAGNPQPIYPTPVIGMVGLIPDITKICGQSWTKEGDVIYLLGNSNYVLGGSEYLAAVHGTVAGKPPIVDFDLEKSVQAACRYGIRQGWIQSAHDLAEGGLAVTLAEACIGNSWGATVNIPVSEFQRLDEILFGETASQIVVSASPDLMDTWETYLNNNLADCWRKIGVVGSPQSALKILTNDNLSLINVKIAEVTIAWSQAIEKRLNS
;
A
#
# COMPACT_ATOMS: atom_id res chain seq x y z
N MET A 1 -33.59 7.24 -51.13
CA MET A 1 -33.51 6.19 -50.10
C MET A 1 -33.41 4.87 -50.84
N SER A 2 -32.21 4.31 -50.93
CA SER A 2 -32.04 2.90 -51.31
C SER A 2 -32.73 2.05 -50.25
N GLU A 3 -33.45 0.99 -50.65
CA GLU A 3 -33.96 -0.01 -49.71
C GLU A 3 -32.76 -0.61 -48.95
N ILE A 4 -32.61 -0.24 -47.68
CA ILE A 4 -31.70 -0.93 -46.77
C ILE A 4 -32.21 -2.38 -46.68
N GLY A 5 -31.32 -3.36 -46.84
CA GLY A 5 -31.67 -4.78 -46.90
C GLY A 5 -32.32 -5.32 -45.61
N SER A 6 -32.54 -6.63 -45.53
CA SER A 6 -33.01 -7.26 -44.30
C SER A 6 -31.95 -7.21 -43.19
N ALA A 7 -32.38 -6.98 -41.94
CA ALA A 7 -31.48 -6.93 -40.79
C ALA A 7 -30.62 -8.21 -40.67
N PRO A 8 -29.29 -8.07 -40.49
CA PRO A 8 -28.38 -9.21 -40.40
C PRO A 8 -28.43 -9.92 -39.04
N PHE A 9 -29.10 -9.35 -38.04
CA PHE A 9 -29.24 -9.90 -36.70
C PHE A 9 -30.71 -10.21 -36.38
N SER A 10 -30.93 -11.25 -35.60
CA SER A 10 -32.22 -11.55 -34.99
C SER A 10 -32.56 -10.56 -33.86
N ALA A 11 -33.84 -10.51 -33.48
CA ALA A 11 -34.28 -9.67 -32.36
C ALA A 11 -33.64 -10.10 -31.01
N GLU A 12 -33.38 -11.40 -30.85
CA GLU A 12 -32.70 -11.95 -29.66
C GLU A 12 -31.24 -11.49 -29.60
N GLU A 13 -30.52 -11.50 -30.73
CA GLU A 13 -29.13 -11.00 -30.78
C GLU A 13 -29.04 -9.51 -30.49
N ILE A 14 -29.95 -8.69 -31.01
CA ILE A 14 -30.00 -7.24 -30.72
C ILE A 14 -30.27 -6.99 -29.23
N ALA A 15 -31.25 -7.71 -28.66
CA ALA A 15 -31.58 -7.59 -27.24
C ALA A 15 -30.44 -8.04 -26.32
N SER A 16 -29.64 -9.03 -26.74
CA SER A 16 -28.49 -9.51 -25.97
C SER A 16 -27.37 -8.47 -25.81
N GLU A 17 -27.34 -7.47 -26.69
CA GLU A 17 -26.42 -6.32 -26.62
C GLU A 17 -26.98 -5.15 -25.79
N GLY A 18 -28.16 -5.32 -25.16
CA GLY A 18 -28.82 -4.26 -24.40
C GLY A 18 -29.46 -3.16 -25.26
N ILE A 19 -29.60 -3.37 -26.56
CA ILE A 19 -30.14 -2.38 -27.51
C ILE A 19 -31.65 -2.60 -27.72
N LYS A 20 -32.45 -1.55 -27.58
CA LYS A 20 -33.89 -1.60 -27.87
C LYS A 20 -34.18 -1.58 -29.38
N PRO A 21 -35.33 -2.12 -29.85
CA PRO A 21 -35.68 -2.11 -31.27
C PRO A 21 -35.64 -0.71 -31.91
N GLU A 22 -36.12 0.31 -31.19
CA GLU A 22 -36.07 1.71 -31.60
C GLU A 22 -34.65 2.28 -31.67
N GLU A 23 -33.78 1.88 -30.76
CA GLU A 23 -32.36 2.26 -30.73
C GLU A 23 -31.62 1.63 -31.91
N TYR A 24 -31.88 0.35 -32.21
CA TYR A 24 -31.32 -0.32 -33.38
C TYR A 24 -31.70 0.40 -34.69
N GLN A 25 -32.96 0.82 -34.82
CA GLN A 25 -33.39 1.58 -35.99
C GLN A 25 -32.65 2.92 -36.09
N GLU A 26 -32.38 3.57 -34.96
CA GLU A 26 -31.63 4.81 -34.91
C GLU A 26 -30.15 4.61 -35.29
N ILE A 27 -29.53 3.51 -34.85
CA ILE A 27 -28.17 3.11 -35.31
C ILE A 27 -28.16 2.97 -36.83
N VAL A 28 -29.14 2.27 -37.41
CA VAL A 28 -29.24 2.07 -38.87
C VAL A 28 -29.42 3.41 -39.59
N ASN A 29 -30.23 4.31 -39.04
CA ASN A 29 -30.45 5.64 -39.61
C ASN A 29 -29.16 6.46 -39.63
N ARG A 30 -28.37 6.42 -38.54
CA ARG A 30 -27.13 7.17 -38.38
C ARG A 30 -26.00 6.64 -39.26
N LEU A 31 -25.86 5.32 -39.35
CA LEU A 31 -24.86 4.69 -40.21
C LEU A 31 -25.26 4.69 -41.70
N GLY A 32 -26.55 4.82 -42.00
CA GLY A 32 -27.10 4.65 -43.37
C GLY A 32 -27.04 3.20 -43.89
N ARG A 33 -26.68 2.25 -43.02
CA ARG A 33 -26.55 0.81 -43.25
C ARG A 33 -26.77 0.04 -41.94
N HIS A 34 -26.91 -1.27 -42.03
CA HIS A 34 -26.87 -2.10 -40.81
C HIS A 34 -25.45 -2.09 -40.19
N PRO A 35 -25.33 -2.05 -38.85
CA PRO A 35 -24.04 -2.23 -38.18
C PRO A 35 -23.53 -3.66 -38.42
N ASN A 36 -22.22 -3.86 -38.39
CA ASN A 36 -21.64 -5.18 -38.26
C ASN A 36 -21.59 -5.63 -36.77
N LYS A 37 -21.08 -6.83 -36.47
CA LYS A 37 -21.09 -7.36 -35.10
C LYS A 37 -20.25 -6.52 -34.13
N ALA A 38 -19.08 -6.03 -34.55
CA ALA A 38 -18.23 -5.18 -33.72
C ALA A 38 -18.91 -3.83 -33.45
N GLU A 39 -19.45 -3.18 -34.49
CA GLU A 39 -20.17 -1.91 -34.36
C GLU A 39 -21.42 -2.04 -33.49
N LEU A 40 -22.17 -3.14 -33.62
CA LEU A 40 -23.33 -3.41 -32.78
C LEU A 40 -22.92 -3.51 -31.30
N GLY A 41 -21.83 -4.23 -31.01
CA GLY A 41 -21.28 -4.31 -29.66
C GLY A 41 -20.81 -2.96 -29.14
N MET A 42 -20.11 -2.16 -29.97
CA MET A 42 -19.69 -0.80 -29.61
C MET A 42 -20.88 0.08 -29.21
N PHE A 43 -21.97 0.06 -30.00
CA PHE A 43 -23.19 0.76 -29.63
C PHE A 43 -23.85 0.19 -28.38
N GLY A 44 -23.86 -1.13 -28.20
CA GLY A 44 -24.45 -1.79 -27.03
C GLY A 44 -23.86 -1.31 -25.71
N VAL A 45 -22.53 -1.22 -25.65
CA VAL A 45 -21.84 -0.74 -24.44
C VAL A 45 -21.87 0.78 -24.29
N MET A 46 -21.65 1.54 -25.38
CA MET A 46 -21.61 3.01 -25.30
C MET A 46 -22.99 3.60 -25.06
N TRP A 47 -24.05 2.95 -25.55
CA TRP A 47 -25.43 3.29 -25.21
C TRP A 47 -25.90 2.50 -23.99
N SER A 48 -25.05 2.11 -23.05
CA SER A 48 -25.48 1.65 -21.72
C SER A 48 -25.76 2.84 -20.80
N GLU A 49 -26.53 2.66 -19.72
CA GLU A 49 -26.72 3.75 -18.73
C GLU A 49 -25.38 4.15 -18.10
N HIS A 50 -24.47 3.19 -17.92
CA HIS A 50 -23.16 3.40 -17.32
C HIS A 50 -22.27 4.37 -18.13
N CYS A 51 -22.29 4.29 -19.47
CA CYS A 51 -21.46 5.16 -20.32
C CYS A 51 -22.13 6.47 -20.72
N CYS A 52 -23.42 6.46 -21.06
CA CYS A 52 -24.09 7.64 -21.62
C CYS A 52 -25.11 8.32 -20.72
N TYR A 53 -25.40 7.76 -19.53
CA TYR A 53 -26.27 8.35 -18.53
C TYR A 53 -27.68 8.68 -19.06
N LYS A 54 -28.30 7.78 -19.85
CA LYS A 54 -29.55 8.05 -20.60
C LYS A 54 -30.67 8.65 -19.76
N ASN A 55 -30.84 8.15 -18.54
CA ASN A 55 -31.90 8.59 -17.63
C ASN A 55 -31.45 9.74 -16.73
N SER A 56 -30.16 9.81 -16.41
CA SER A 56 -29.59 10.72 -15.40
C SER A 56 -29.02 12.02 -15.99
N ARG A 57 -28.51 12.01 -17.22
CA ARG A 57 -27.88 13.17 -17.89
C ARG A 57 -28.74 14.44 -17.89
N PRO A 58 -30.06 14.40 -18.16
CA PRO A 58 -30.91 15.60 -18.04
C PRO A 58 -30.96 16.16 -16.61
N LEU A 59 -30.90 15.30 -15.60
CA LEU A 59 -30.93 15.68 -14.19
C LEU A 59 -29.60 16.29 -13.75
N LEU A 60 -28.48 15.68 -14.15
CA LEU A 60 -27.11 16.14 -13.86
C LEU A 60 -26.83 17.54 -14.42
N SER A 61 -27.46 17.91 -15.54
CA SER A 61 -27.34 19.26 -16.13
C SER A 61 -27.76 20.41 -15.21
N GLN A 62 -28.46 20.09 -14.11
CA GLN A 62 -28.85 21.07 -13.09
C GLN A 62 -27.71 21.40 -12.13
N PHE A 63 -26.68 20.57 -12.01
CA PHE A 63 -25.61 20.78 -11.03
C PHE A 63 -24.81 22.06 -11.33
N PRO A 64 -24.42 22.84 -10.30
CA PRO A 64 -23.44 23.90 -10.49
C PRO A 64 -22.06 23.26 -10.72
N THR A 65 -21.50 23.39 -11.92
CA THR A 65 -20.24 22.73 -12.31
C THR A 65 -19.04 23.67 -12.42
N THR A 66 -19.24 24.96 -12.15
CA THR A 66 -18.19 25.98 -12.20
C THR A 66 -18.12 26.73 -10.87
N GLY A 67 -16.92 27.14 -10.48
CA GLY A 67 -16.67 27.93 -9.28
C GLY A 67 -15.27 28.53 -9.28
N GLU A 68 -14.99 29.41 -8.33
CA GLU A 68 -13.74 30.20 -8.29
C GLU A 68 -12.48 29.33 -8.28
N ARG A 69 -12.53 28.18 -7.62
CA ARG A 69 -11.40 27.26 -7.45
C ARG A 69 -11.46 26.03 -8.35
N VAL A 70 -12.49 25.87 -9.18
CA VAL A 70 -12.61 24.71 -10.07
C VAL A 70 -11.79 24.97 -11.33
N LEU A 71 -10.71 24.21 -11.51
CA LEU A 71 -9.88 24.24 -12.71
C LEU A 71 -10.43 23.32 -13.79
N VAL A 72 -10.98 22.16 -13.39
CA VAL A 72 -11.61 21.17 -14.26
C VAL A 72 -12.91 20.70 -13.59
N GLY A 73 -14.04 20.90 -14.29
CA GLY A 73 -15.35 20.38 -13.92
C GLY A 73 -15.65 19.03 -14.59
N PRO A 74 -16.92 18.60 -14.66
CA PRO A 74 -17.30 17.31 -15.25
C PRO A 74 -16.95 17.23 -16.74
N GLY A 75 -16.56 16.04 -17.21
CA GLY A 75 -16.27 15.73 -18.61
C GLY A 75 -14.83 15.27 -18.89
N GLU A 76 -13.91 15.49 -17.96
CA GLU A 76 -12.58 14.86 -17.94
C GLU A 76 -12.57 13.68 -16.94
N ASN A 77 -11.44 12.96 -16.86
CA ASN A 77 -11.34 11.74 -16.04
C ASN A 77 -11.52 12.00 -14.55
N ALA A 78 -11.08 13.15 -14.03
CA ALA A 78 -11.35 13.60 -12.67
C ALA A 78 -11.49 15.13 -12.58
N GLY A 79 -12.15 15.60 -11.53
CA GLY A 79 -12.28 17.02 -11.22
C GLY A 79 -10.99 17.57 -10.61
N VAL A 80 -10.65 18.84 -10.90
CA VAL A 80 -9.43 19.48 -10.36
C VAL A 80 -9.76 20.82 -9.72
N VAL A 81 -9.26 21.03 -8.50
CA VAL A 81 -9.41 22.30 -7.75
C VAL A 81 -8.08 22.94 -7.38
N ASP A 82 -8.07 24.27 -7.34
CA ASP A 82 -6.94 25.09 -6.90
C ASP A 82 -6.92 25.25 -5.36
N LEU A 83 -5.85 24.75 -4.75
CA LEU A 83 -5.57 24.91 -3.31
C LEU A 83 -4.80 26.21 -3.01
N GLY A 84 -4.37 26.93 -4.03
CA GLY A 84 -3.52 28.12 -3.95
C GLY A 84 -2.03 27.78 -3.89
N ASN A 85 -1.18 28.80 -4.02
CA ASN A 85 0.29 28.67 -4.03
C ASN A 85 0.84 27.70 -5.10
N GLY A 86 0.12 27.54 -6.22
CA GLY A 86 0.48 26.62 -7.30
C GLY A 86 0.17 25.15 -7.00
N LEU A 87 -0.55 24.84 -5.92
CA LEU A 87 -0.97 23.48 -5.57
C LEU A 87 -2.37 23.20 -6.12
N GLN A 88 -2.53 22.07 -6.78
CA GLN A 88 -3.79 21.66 -7.41
C GLN A 88 -4.13 20.23 -7.02
N LEU A 89 -5.39 19.96 -6.71
CA LEU A 89 -5.88 18.67 -6.25
C LEU A 89 -6.86 18.07 -7.25
N ALA A 90 -6.56 16.88 -7.74
CA ALA A 90 -7.49 16.05 -8.50
C ALA A 90 -8.28 15.13 -7.56
N PHE A 91 -9.58 14.95 -7.79
CA PHE A 91 -10.40 14.00 -7.04
C PHE A 91 -11.63 13.53 -7.81
N LYS A 92 -12.06 12.30 -7.51
CA LYS A 92 -13.27 11.67 -8.08
C LYS A 92 -13.75 10.55 -7.15
N ILE A 93 -15.00 10.14 -7.32
CA ILE A 93 -15.59 8.95 -6.71
C ILE A 93 -16.22 8.03 -7.77
N GLU A 94 -16.12 6.72 -7.58
CA GLU A 94 -16.66 5.67 -8.45
C GLU A 94 -17.35 4.56 -7.63
N SER A 95 -18.16 3.70 -8.26
CA SER A 95 -18.89 2.59 -7.61
C SER A 95 -18.62 1.23 -8.26
N HIS A 96 -18.49 0.18 -7.46
CA HIS A 96 -18.31 -1.22 -7.91
C HIS A 96 -19.31 -2.18 -7.25
N ASN A 97 -20.57 -1.72 -7.08
CA ASN A 97 -21.63 -2.41 -6.34
C ASN A 97 -21.92 -3.83 -6.87
N HIS A 98 -22.30 -3.94 -8.15
CA HIS A 98 -22.69 -5.21 -8.77
C HIS A 98 -21.53 -6.22 -8.79
N PRO A 99 -20.30 -5.86 -9.23
CA PRO A 99 -19.14 -6.74 -9.10
C PRO A 99 -18.89 -7.21 -7.67
N SER A 100 -18.94 -6.32 -6.68
CA SER A 100 -18.73 -6.67 -5.27
C SER A 100 -19.86 -7.51 -4.67
N ALA A 101 -21.07 -7.46 -5.23
CA ALA A 101 -22.16 -8.35 -4.83
C ALA A 101 -21.91 -9.81 -5.24
N VAL A 102 -21.26 -10.01 -6.39
CA VAL A 102 -20.98 -11.33 -7.00
C VAL A 102 -19.65 -11.91 -6.54
N GLU A 103 -18.57 -11.12 -6.66
CA GLU A 103 -17.24 -11.42 -6.16
C GLU A 103 -16.72 -10.24 -5.31
N PRO A 104 -17.01 -10.22 -3.99
CA PRO A 104 -16.65 -9.15 -3.07
C PRO A 104 -15.21 -8.68 -3.13
N PHE A 105 -14.23 -9.60 -3.18
CA PHE A 105 -12.82 -9.23 -3.15
C PHE A 105 -12.40 -8.58 -4.46
N GLN A 106 -12.59 -9.27 -5.60
CA GLN A 106 -12.16 -8.74 -6.89
C GLN A 106 -12.95 -7.48 -7.28
N GLY A 107 -14.25 -7.42 -6.98
CA GLY A 107 -15.07 -6.24 -7.25
C GLY A 107 -14.59 -5.00 -6.51
N ALA A 108 -14.21 -5.14 -5.22
CA ALA A 108 -13.68 -4.02 -4.46
C ALA A 108 -12.26 -3.63 -4.89
N ALA A 109 -11.39 -4.62 -5.16
CA ALA A 109 -10.02 -4.38 -5.60
C ALA A 109 -9.96 -3.66 -6.96
N THR A 110 -10.80 -4.06 -7.91
CA THR A 110 -10.91 -3.38 -9.21
C THR A 110 -11.44 -1.96 -9.08
N GLY A 111 -12.36 -1.72 -8.14
CA GLY A 111 -12.86 -0.37 -7.89
C GLY A 111 -11.85 0.60 -7.30
N VAL A 112 -10.97 0.11 -6.42
CA VAL A 112 -9.84 0.93 -5.95
C VAL A 112 -8.86 1.23 -7.09
N GLY A 113 -8.58 0.27 -7.97
CA GLY A 113 -7.69 0.50 -9.10
C GLY A 113 -8.27 1.48 -10.12
N GLY A 114 -9.53 1.28 -10.53
CA GLY A 114 -10.26 2.17 -11.42
C GLY A 114 -10.16 3.63 -11.01
N ILE A 115 -10.52 3.92 -9.75
CA ILE A 115 -10.48 5.30 -9.27
C ILE A 115 -9.07 5.88 -9.18
N LEU A 116 -8.04 5.07 -8.93
CA LEU A 116 -6.66 5.54 -8.96
C LEU A 116 -6.24 5.95 -10.39
N ARG A 117 -6.68 5.21 -11.42
CA ARG A 117 -6.41 5.54 -12.83
C ARG A 117 -7.01 6.85 -13.25
N ASP A 118 -8.24 7.13 -12.84
CA ASP A 118 -8.88 8.42 -13.08
C ASP A 118 -8.02 9.59 -12.58
N ILE A 119 -7.45 9.43 -11.37
CA ILE A 119 -6.62 10.47 -10.75
C ILE A 119 -5.29 10.64 -11.49
N PHE A 120 -4.53 9.57 -11.71
CA PHE A 120 -3.20 9.73 -12.28
C PHE A 120 -3.21 10.05 -13.77
N THR A 121 -4.28 9.73 -14.49
CA THR A 121 -4.46 10.14 -15.89
C THR A 121 -4.51 11.66 -16.04
N MET A 122 -4.93 12.39 -15.00
CA MET A 122 -4.88 13.86 -14.98
C MET A 122 -3.46 14.43 -14.80
N GLY A 123 -2.45 13.59 -14.54
CA GLY A 123 -1.10 14.02 -14.14
C GLY A 123 -0.95 14.25 -12.63
N ALA A 124 -1.87 13.71 -11.83
CA ALA A 124 -1.86 13.83 -10.37
C ALA A 124 -1.34 12.55 -9.70
N ARG A 125 -0.41 12.67 -8.76
CA ARG A 125 -0.01 11.52 -7.93
C ARG A 125 -1.11 11.22 -6.91
N PRO A 126 -1.65 9.99 -6.84
CA PRO A 126 -2.60 9.63 -5.79
C PRO A 126 -1.97 9.74 -4.39
N ILE A 127 -2.69 10.38 -3.47
CA ILE A 127 -2.23 10.66 -2.09
C ILE A 127 -3.16 10.10 -1.01
N ALA A 128 -4.41 9.77 -1.34
CA ALA A 128 -5.38 9.25 -0.38
C ALA A 128 -6.59 8.60 -1.07
N ILE A 129 -7.20 7.63 -0.39
CA ILE A 129 -8.46 6.98 -0.75
C ILE A 129 -9.47 7.15 0.38
N LEU A 130 -10.75 7.32 0.04
CA LEU A 130 -11.89 7.26 0.96
C LEU A 130 -12.92 6.27 0.44
N ASN A 131 -13.61 5.54 1.32
CA ASN A 131 -14.60 4.54 0.89
C ASN A 131 -15.97 4.78 1.54
N SER A 132 -17.03 4.87 0.74
CA SER A 132 -18.42 4.84 1.22
C SER A 132 -19.01 3.46 0.95
N LEU A 133 -19.34 2.74 2.01
CA LEU A 133 -19.76 1.36 1.95
C LEU A 133 -21.16 1.17 2.57
N ARG A 134 -21.99 0.31 1.97
CA ARG A 134 -23.32 -0.06 2.48
C ARG A 134 -23.51 -1.56 2.44
N PHE A 135 -23.90 -2.16 3.57
CA PHE A 135 -24.09 -3.60 3.68
C PHE A 135 -25.41 -3.96 4.36
N GLY A 136 -25.82 -5.22 4.19
CA GLY A 136 -26.91 -5.84 4.94
C GLY A 136 -26.63 -5.93 6.45
N ASN A 137 -27.44 -6.70 7.16
CA ASN A 137 -27.21 -6.94 8.59
C ASN A 137 -26.08 -7.98 8.81
N LEU A 138 -25.08 -7.66 9.64
CA LEU A 138 -23.96 -8.56 9.96
C LEU A 138 -24.38 -9.87 10.68
N GLU A 139 -25.60 -9.96 11.21
CA GLU A 139 -26.13 -11.22 11.73
C GLU A 139 -26.34 -12.27 10.61
N ASP A 140 -26.47 -11.82 9.35
CA ASP A 140 -26.54 -12.69 8.17
C ASP A 140 -25.15 -13.11 7.66
N ALA A 141 -24.95 -14.42 7.47
CA ALA A 141 -23.68 -14.99 7.03
C ALA A 141 -23.27 -14.56 5.62
N ARG A 142 -24.24 -14.34 4.71
CA ARG A 142 -23.93 -13.83 3.36
C ARG A 142 -23.37 -12.42 3.45
N THR A 143 -24.02 -11.56 4.23
CA THR A 143 -23.54 -10.19 4.48
C THR A 143 -22.13 -10.19 5.09
N ARG A 144 -21.84 -11.06 6.08
CA ARG A 144 -20.48 -11.16 6.65
C ARG A 144 -19.43 -11.49 5.61
N ARG A 145 -19.71 -12.46 4.73
CA ARG A 145 -18.81 -12.83 3.62
C ARG A 145 -18.56 -11.66 2.67
N ILE A 146 -19.61 -10.93 2.28
CA ILE A 146 -19.49 -9.77 1.39
C ILE A 146 -18.65 -8.68 2.06
N PHE A 147 -19.00 -8.33 3.30
CA PHE A 147 -18.28 -7.31 4.06
C PHE A 147 -16.79 -7.64 4.22
N GLN A 148 -16.45 -8.86 4.64
CA GLN A 148 -15.06 -9.29 4.79
C GLN A 148 -14.32 -9.27 3.45
N GLY A 149 -14.93 -9.82 2.40
CA GLY A 149 -14.30 -9.86 1.08
C GLY A 149 -14.07 -8.46 0.48
N VAL A 150 -15.01 -7.52 0.63
CA VAL A 150 -14.82 -6.11 0.20
C VAL A 150 -13.69 -5.45 0.98
N VAL A 151 -13.65 -5.63 2.31
CA VAL A 151 -12.58 -5.06 3.14
C VAL A 151 -11.23 -5.67 2.76
N GLU A 152 -11.15 -6.97 2.49
CA GLU A 152 -9.93 -7.62 1.99
C GLU A 152 -9.51 -7.13 0.59
N GLY A 153 -10.47 -6.87 -0.29
CA GLY A 153 -10.20 -6.34 -1.63
C GLY A 153 -9.61 -4.92 -1.60
N ILE A 154 -10.14 -4.05 -0.73
CA ILE A 154 -9.61 -2.69 -0.54
C ILE A 154 -8.22 -2.74 0.13
N SER A 155 -8.00 -3.63 1.10
CA SER A 155 -6.70 -3.75 1.78
C SER A 155 -5.59 -4.30 0.89
N HIS A 156 -5.95 -4.91 -0.24
CA HIS A 156 -5.01 -5.49 -1.20
C HIS A 156 -3.97 -4.50 -1.75
N TYR A 157 -4.19 -3.19 -1.58
CA TYR A 157 -3.35 -2.09 -2.06
C TYR A 157 -2.24 -1.64 -1.07
N GLY A 158 -2.04 -2.29 0.10
CA GLY A 158 -1.15 -1.80 1.18
C GLY A 158 -0.30 -2.84 1.96
N ASN A 159 0.55 -3.64 1.30
CA ASN A 159 1.01 -4.98 1.77
C ASN A 159 2.41 -5.01 2.50
N CYS A 160 2.82 -6.12 3.16
CA CYS A 160 4.11 -6.24 3.93
C CYS A 160 4.64 -7.70 4.17
N LEU A 161 5.95 -7.86 4.49
CA LEU A 161 6.71 -9.10 4.89
C LEU A 161 6.78 -9.38 6.40
N ILE A 162 7.06 -10.62 6.85
CA ILE A 162 7.27 -10.89 8.30
C ILE A 162 8.61 -10.38 8.85
N ALA A 163 8.63 -9.97 10.13
CA ALA A 163 9.80 -9.49 10.89
C ALA A 163 11.09 -10.32 10.73
N SER A 164 10.94 -11.65 10.68
CA SER A 164 12.06 -12.60 10.68
C SER A 164 12.64 -12.87 9.30
N GLU A 165 11.99 -12.40 8.24
CA GLU A 165 12.52 -12.50 6.89
C GLU A 165 13.80 -11.69 6.80
N THR A 166 14.81 -12.24 6.12
CA THR A 166 16.14 -11.63 6.08
C THR A 166 16.43 -11.11 4.70
N PHE A 167 17.03 -9.93 4.62
CA PHE A 167 17.39 -9.28 3.37
C PHE A 167 18.80 -8.67 3.46
N ILE A 168 19.29 -8.19 2.33
CA ILE A 168 20.64 -7.65 2.20
C ILE A 168 20.54 -6.16 1.95
N TRP A 169 21.21 -5.37 2.77
CA TRP A 169 21.29 -3.92 2.62
C TRP A 169 22.71 -3.43 2.81
N ARG A 170 23.02 -2.23 2.32
CA ARG A 170 24.32 -1.60 2.50
C ARG A 170 24.16 -0.15 2.94
N ASP A 171 25.18 0.32 3.64
CA ASP A 171 25.40 1.72 3.96
C ASP A 171 26.89 2.07 3.82
N ASN A 172 27.27 3.25 4.33
CA ASN A 172 28.67 3.70 4.37
C ASN A 172 29.61 2.82 5.20
N GLN A 173 29.08 1.96 6.07
CA GLN A 173 29.87 1.03 6.89
C GLN A 173 30.05 -0.33 6.22
N GLY A 174 29.26 -0.64 5.18
CA GLY A 174 29.43 -1.83 4.34
C GLY A 174 28.13 -2.56 4.06
N ILE A 175 28.25 -3.84 3.73
CA ILE A 175 27.11 -4.72 3.43
C ILE A 175 26.67 -5.46 4.69
N HIS A 176 25.38 -5.46 4.94
CA HIS A 176 24.71 -6.03 6.11
C HIS A 176 23.74 -7.14 5.69
N PHE A 177 23.66 -8.15 6.56
CA PHE A 177 22.69 -9.24 6.49
C PHE A 177 21.90 -9.19 7.80
N ASP A 178 20.63 -8.79 7.70
CA ASP A 178 19.77 -8.57 8.86
C ASP A 178 18.32 -9.00 8.56
N THR A 179 17.51 -9.11 9.60
CA THR A 179 16.07 -9.28 9.45
C THR A 179 15.43 -7.94 9.09
N ILE A 180 14.39 -7.96 8.26
CA ILE A 180 13.66 -6.75 7.87
C ILE A 180 13.07 -6.05 9.10
N GLY A 181 12.57 -6.80 10.08
CA GLY A 181 12.07 -6.24 11.33
C GLY A 181 13.15 -5.48 12.11
N ASN A 182 14.36 -6.05 12.26
CA ASN A 182 15.45 -5.36 12.94
C ASN A 182 15.87 -4.09 12.20
N PHE A 183 15.99 -4.18 10.88
CA PHE A 183 16.35 -3.04 10.03
C PHE A 183 15.35 -1.89 10.19
N VAL A 184 14.05 -2.18 10.01
CA VAL A 184 13.00 -1.17 10.13
C VAL A 184 12.95 -0.61 11.54
N GLU A 185 12.89 -1.45 12.58
CA GLU A 185 12.81 -1.00 13.99
C GLU A 185 14.05 -0.21 14.45
N SER A 186 15.22 -0.43 13.83
CA SER A 186 16.44 0.32 14.16
C SER A 186 16.46 1.73 13.59
N LEU A 187 15.74 1.97 12.49
CA LEU A 187 15.69 3.24 11.77
C LEU A 187 14.40 4.02 12.05
N MET A 188 13.31 3.32 12.37
CA MET A 188 11.99 3.89 12.57
C MET A 188 11.89 4.60 13.94
N PRO A 189 11.47 5.87 13.98
CA PRO A 189 11.18 6.57 15.23
C PRO A 189 10.09 5.87 16.05
N LYS A 190 10.13 6.01 17.37
CA LYS A 190 9.09 5.47 18.25
C LYS A 190 7.73 6.09 17.91
N ASN A 191 6.68 5.26 17.85
CA ASN A 191 5.29 5.62 17.53
C ASN A 191 5.03 6.03 16.07
N GLN A 192 5.79 5.46 15.13
CA GLN A 192 5.49 5.56 13.70
C GLN A 192 5.35 4.17 13.10
N ASP A 193 4.48 4.04 12.11
CA ASP A 193 4.25 2.82 11.34
C ASP A 193 4.79 2.95 9.90
N THR A 194 5.17 4.16 9.49
CA THR A 194 5.86 4.46 8.22
C THR A 194 6.92 5.53 8.45
N TYR A 195 8.10 5.39 7.85
CA TYR A 195 9.18 6.38 7.95
C TYR A 195 9.89 6.57 6.60
N GLU A 196 10.07 7.82 6.19
CA GLU A 196 10.80 8.20 4.99
C GLU A 196 12.27 8.49 5.35
N LEU A 197 13.18 7.78 4.68
CA LEU A 197 14.61 7.93 4.87
C LEU A 197 15.09 9.18 4.14
N SER A 198 15.83 10.04 4.84
CA SER A 198 16.40 11.24 4.24
C SER A 198 17.44 10.87 3.17
N LYS A 199 17.62 11.71 2.13
CA LYS A 199 18.69 11.53 1.10
C LYS A 199 20.11 11.41 1.69
N PHE A 200 20.31 11.76 2.97
CA PHE A 200 21.58 11.63 3.70
C PHE A 200 21.79 10.28 4.37
N GLN A 201 20.72 9.53 4.64
CA GLN A 201 20.77 8.13 5.07
C GLN A 201 21.02 7.28 3.81
N GLN A 202 22.28 7.16 3.41
CA GLN A 202 22.72 6.38 2.24
C GLN A 202 22.53 4.88 2.49
N VAL A 203 21.28 4.44 2.46
CA VAL A 203 20.88 3.05 2.68
C VAL A 203 20.31 2.49 1.38
N GLU A 204 20.86 1.37 0.94
CA GLU A 204 20.44 0.70 -0.29
C GLU A 204 20.21 -0.78 -0.02
N THR A 205 19.31 -1.43 -0.75
CA THR A 205 19.10 -2.88 -0.68
C THR A 205 19.42 -3.57 -2.00
N LEU A 206 19.72 -4.86 -1.90
CA LEU A 206 20.01 -5.69 -3.06
C LEU A 206 18.72 -5.91 -3.86
N SER A 207 18.75 -5.51 -5.13
CA SER A 207 17.60 -5.47 -6.02
C SER A 207 17.92 -6.11 -7.37
N TYR A 208 16.88 -6.41 -8.14
CA TYR A 208 17.00 -6.84 -9.53
C TYR A 208 16.54 -5.70 -10.43
N ASN A 209 17.37 -5.31 -11.40
CA ASN A 209 16.98 -4.35 -12.43
C ASN A 209 16.61 -5.12 -13.71
N SER A 210 15.34 -5.00 -14.09
CA SER A 210 14.78 -5.73 -15.21
C SER A 210 15.27 -5.26 -16.58
N GLU A 211 15.61 -3.97 -16.74
CA GLU A 211 16.15 -3.41 -17.98
C GLU A 211 17.54 -3.98 -18.30
N THR A 212 18.42 -3.93 -17.30
CA THR A 212 19.80 -4.40 -17.41
C THR A 212 19.93 -5.90 -17.22
N GLN A 213 18.86 -6.54 -16.74
CA GLN A 213 18.77 -7.95 -16.37
C GLN A 213 19.86 -8.39 -15.37
N LYS A 214 20.23 -7.49 -14.46
CA LYS A 214 21.32 -7.68 -13.48
C LYS A 214 20.90 -7.29 -12.08
N SER A 215 21.60 -7.84 -11.11
CA SER A 215 21.56 -7.35 -9.73
C SER A 215 22.06 -5.90 -9.64
N CYS A 216 21.42 -5.09 -8.80
CA CYS A 216 21.81 -3.72 -8.52
C CYS A 216 21.60 -3.37 -7.04
N TRP A 217 22.15 -2.24 -6.61
CA TRP A 217 21.83 -1.64 -5.31
C TRP A 217 20.83 -0.52 -5.53
N GLN A 218 19.69 -0.59 -4.85
CA GLN A 218 18.66 0.45 -4.94
C GLN A 218 18.49 1.19 -3.63
N PRO A 219 18.42 2.54 -3.65
CA PRO A 219 18.11 3.34 -2.48
C PRO A 219 16.79 2.92 -1.83
N VAL A 220 16.79 2.80 -0.51
CA VAL A 220 15.56 2.62 0.28
C VAL A 220 15.00 4.01 0.56
N LYS A 221 13.80 4.29 0.06
CA LYS A 221 13.10 5.56 0.30
C LYS A 221 12.26 5.55 1.56
N ARG A 222 11.50 4.47 1.76
CA ARG A 222 10.55 4.35 2.87
C ARG A 222 10.62 2.98 3.49
N ILE A 223 10.28 2.91 4.77
CA ILE A 223 10.16 1.69 5.55
C ILE A 223 8.79 1.66 6.23
N PHE A 224 8.18 0.47 6.29
CA PHE A 224 6.81 0.26 6.77
C PHE A 224 6.76 -0.77 7.90
N LYS A 225 5.76 -0.64 8.77
CA LYS A 225 5.43 -1.55 9.86
C LYS A 225 3.90 -1.58 10.02
N ARG A 226 3.29 -2.76 9.99
CA ARG A 226 1.85 -2.99 10.28
C ARG A 226 1.67 -4.28 11.08
N THR A 227 0.44 -4.64 11.43
CA THR A 227 0.10 -5.92 12.09
C THR A 227 -0.83 -6.75 11.22
N THR A 228 -0.68 -8.08 11.24
CA THR A 228 -1.56 -9.02 10.53
C THR A 228 -1.96 -10.18 11.43
N GLN A 229 -3.09 -10.82 11.09
CA GLN A 229 -3.58 -12.07 11.68
C GLN A 229 -3.48 -13.26 10.71
N GLN A 230 -3.01 -13.05 9.48
CA GLN A 230 -2.85 -14.10 8.49
C GLN A 230 -1.50 -14.01 7.79
N LEU A 231 -0.88 -15.17 7.56
CA LEU A 231 0.36 -15.31 6.83
C LEU A 231 0.28 -16.47 5.85
N ILE A 232 0.95 -16.34 4.71
CA ILE A 232 1.21 -17.41 3.76
C ILE A 232 2.68 -17.77 3.83
N LYS A 233 2.95 -19.07 3.95
CA LYS A 233 4.28 -19.65 3.90
C LYS A 233 4.44 -20.44 2.61
N ILE A 234 5.27 -19.92 1.72
CA ILE A 234 5.60 -20.54 0.45
C ILE A 234 6.87 -21.35 0.61
N ARG A 235 6.89 -22.59 0.12
CA ARG A 235 8.07 -23.46 0.11
C ARG A 235 8.38 -23.93 -1.31
N THR A 236 9.62 -23.73 -1.76
CA THR A 236 10.04 -24.13 -3.11
C THR A 236 10.61 -25.54 -3.16
N SER A 237 10.77 -26.07 -4.37
CA SER A 237 11.33 -27.39 -4.67
C SER A 237 12.80 -27.57 -4.30
N LEU A 238 13.49 -26.45 -4.04
CA LEU A 238 14.85 -26.37 -3.51
C LEU A 238 14.91 -26.07 -2.01
N GLY A 239 13.76 -26.07 -1.33
CA GLY A 239 13.66 -25.86 0.11
C GLY A 239 13.82 -24.40 0.56
N ARG A 240 13.74 -23.44 -0.36
CA ARG A 240 13.60 -22.01 0.00
C ARG A 240 12.22 -21.79 0.61
N THR A 241 12.14 -20.85 1.53
CA THR A 241 10.87 -20.43 2.13
C THR A 241 10.73 -18.92 2.04
N LEU A 242 9.50 -18.45 1.79
CA LEU A 242 9.11 -17.05 1.90
C LEU A 242 7.84 -17.00 2.75
N THR A 243 7.85 -16.22 3.83
CA THR A 243 6.65 -15.99 4.65
C THR A 243 6.21 -14.55 4.54
N VAL A 244 4.98 -14.36 4.09
CA VAL A 244 4.42 -13.09 3.66
C VAL A 244 2.96 -12.98 4.08
N THR A 245 2.40 -11.79 3.99
CA THR A 245 0.94 -11.63 4.07
C THR A 245 0.25 -12.18 2.80
N PRO A 246 -1.00 -12.65 2.85
CA PRO A 246 -1.69 -13.24 1.69
C PRO A 246 -1.68 -12.36 0.44
N ASP A 247 -1.74 -11.06 0.65
CA ASP A 247 -1.76 -9.96 -0.29
C ASP A 247 -0.36 -9.60 -0.84
N HIS A 248 0.74 -10.07 -0.24
CA HIS A 248 2.09 -9.66 -0.61
C HIS A 248 2.47 -10.02 -2.05
N PRO A 249 3.04 -9.10 -2.83
CA PRO A 249 3.44 -9.39 -4.21
C PRO A 249 4.68 -10.25 -4.30
N VAL A 250 4.59 -11.22 -5.21
CA VAL A 250 5.67 -12.12 -5.53
C VAL A 250 5.82 -12.19 -7.05
N LEU A 251 7.03 -11.88 -7.53
CA LEU A 251 7.40 -12.09 -8.92
C LEU A 251 7.37 -13.59 -9.21
N THR A 252 6.66 -14.00 -10.26
CA THR A 252 6.54 -15.38 -10.71
C THR A 252 6.65 -15.44 -12.23
N LEU A 253 6.69 -16.65 -12.79
CA LEU A 253 6.71 -16.88 -14.22
C LEU A 253 5.42 -17.56 -14.68
N GLU A 254 4.75 -16.97 -15.67
CA GLU A 254 3.56 -17.54 -16.30
C GLU A 254 3.71 -17.45 -17.82
N HIS A 255 3.50 -18.57 -18.53
CA HIS A 255 3.67 -18.69 -20.00
C HIS A 255 5.04 -18.24 -20.57
N GLY A 256 6.05 -18.04 -19.72
CA GLY A 256 7.38 -17.55 -20.13
C GLY A 256 7.60 -16.07 -19.81
N ASP A 257 6.55 -15.35 -19.42
CA ASP A 257 6.57 -13.96 -19.03
C ASP A 257 6.67 -13.82 -17.50
N ARG A 258 7.35 -12.75 -17.08
CA ARG A 258 7.50 -12.39 -15.67
C ARG A 258 6.29 -11.58 -15.27
N ILE A 259 5.61 -12.01 -14.22
CA ILE A 259 4.39 -11.36 -13.73
C ILE A 259 4.44 -11.24 -12.21
N ILE A 260 3.77 -10.25 -11.65
CA ILE A 260 3.60 -10.13 -10.21
C ILE A 260 2.27 -10.76 -9.83
N LYS A 261 2.26 -11.63 -8.81
CA LYS A 261 1.03 -12.17 -8.22
C LYS A 261 1.00 -11.97 -6.71
N PRO A 262 -0.18 -11.74 -6.11
CA PRO A 262 -0.37 -11.89 -4.68
C PRO A 262 0.03 -13.29 -4.21
N ALA A 263 0.62 -13.40 -3.03
CA ALA A 263 1.03 -14.68 -2.45
C ALA A 263 -0.14 -15.68 -2.33
N ALA A 264 -1.37 -15.20 -2.12
CA ALA A 264 -2.60 -16.00 -2.05
C ALA A 264 -3.05 -16.57 -3.39
N LYS A 265 -2.64 -15.97 -4.51
CA LYS A 265 -2.94 -16.43 -5.87
C LYS A 265 -1.85 -17.35 -6.43
N LEU A 266 -0.79 -17.62 -5.69
CA LEU A 266 0.23 -18.57 -6.10
C LEU A 266 -0.30 -19.99 -5.95
N GLU A 267 0.11 -20.87 -6.87
CA GLU A 267 -0.25 -22.28 -6.85
C GLU A 267 0.98 -23.19 -6.70
N GLU A 268 0.76 -24.41 -6.21
CA GLU A 268 1.78 -25.47 -6.24
C GLU A 268 2.09 -25.85 -7.69
N GLY A 269 3.09 -25.22 -8.28
CA GLY A 269 3.25 -25.29 -9.72
C GLY A 269 4.13 -24.17 -10.25
N ASP A 270 3.87 -22.99 -9.72
CA ASP A 270 4.44 -21.72 -10.13
C ASP A 270 5.94 -21.65 -9.87
N TYR A 271 6.62 -20.65 -10.43
CA TYR A 271 8.08 -20.54 -10.37
C TYR A 271 8.51 -19.22 -9.74
N LEU A 272 9.25 -19.29 -8.64
CA LEU A 272 9.84 -18.11 -8.01
C LEU A 272 11.24 -17.82 -8.54
N PRO A 273 11.57 -16.57 -8.88
CA PRO A 273 12.89 -16.16 -9.30
C PRO A 273 13.84 -16.07 -8.11
N LEU A 274 15.03 -16.63 -8.30
CA LEU A 274 16.18 -16.50 -7.42
C LEU A 274 17.29 -15.71 -8.11
N LEU A 275 17.82 -14.69 -7.44
CA LEU A 275 18.97 -13.93 -7.94
C LEU A 275 20.24 -14.81 -7.98
N LEU A 276 20.98 -14.73 -9.10
CA LEU A 276 22.21 -15.52 -9.37
C LEU A 276 23.47 -14.68 -9.50
N ASP A 277 23.38 -13.38 -9.23
CA ASP A 277 24.50 -12.47 -9.27
C ASP A 277 24.42 -11.46 -8.14
N PHE A 278 25.58 -10.90 -7.82
CA PHE A 278 25.75 -9.82 -6.88
C PHE A 278 26.28 -8.60 -7.65
N PRO A 279 25.87 -7.36 -7.31
CA PRO A 279 26.20 -6.21 -8.14
C PRO A 279 27.71 -6.04 -8.27
N ASP A 280 28.18 -5.81 -9.49
CA ASP A 280 29.61 -5.64 -9.78
C ASP A 280 30.18 -4.48 -8.96
N ASN A 281 31.28 -4.75 -8.25
CA ASN A 281 31.96 -3.74 -7.44
C ASN A 281 33.03 -3.05 -8.30
N GLU A 282 32.85 -1.76 -8.64
CA GLU A 282 33.75 -1.01 -9.54
C GLU A 282 35.23 -1.05 -9.11
N GLN A 283 35.49 -1.28 -7.82
CA GLN A 283 36.83 -1.54 -7.28
C GLN A 283 36.80 -2.74 -6.32
N SER A 284 37.20 -3.92 -6.80
CA SER A 284 37.42 -5.09 -5.94
C SER A 284 38.48 -4.78 -4.88
N ILE A 285 38.22 -5.15 -3.62
CA ILE A 285 39.19 -4.95 -2.54
C ILE A 285 40.42 -5.84 -2.78
N VAL A 286 41.55 -5.19 -3.02
CA VAL A 286 42.86 -5.85 -3.16
C VAL A 286 43.75 -5.68 -1.92
N ASN A 287 43.44 -4.69 -1.07
CA ASN A 287 44.18 -4.40 0.16
C ASN A 287 43.23 -3.99 1.28
N ILE A 288 43.48 -4.45 2.51
CA ILE A 288 42.78 -4.03 3.71
C ILE A 288 43.72 -3.17 4.56
N ASP A 289 43.38 -1.91 4.76
CA ASP A 289 44.14 -0.98 5.59
C ASP A 289 43.71 -1.08 7.07
N LEU A 290 44.55 -1.70 7.88
CA LEU A 290 44.30 -1.87 9.31
C LEU A 290 44.40 -0.57 10.10
N LEU A 291 45.15 0.42 9.61
CA LEU A 291 45.21 1.73 10.27
C LEU A 291 43.87 2.44 10.13
N ALA A 292 43.29 2.43 8.93
CA ALA A 292 41.95 2.98 8.69
C ALA A 292 40.88 2.32 9.57
N ILE A 293 40.98 0.99 9.74
CA ILE A 293 40.06 0.21 10.58
C ILE A 293 40.21 0.53 12.08
N LEU A 294 41.44 0.68 12.59
CA LEU A 294 41.69 0.86 14.02
C LEU A 294 41.47 2.30 14.51
N GLY A 295 41.73 3.32 13.69
CA GLY A 295 41.64 4.73 14.07
C GLY A 295 42.52 5.12 15.28
N GLU A 296 42.28 6.30 15.87
CA GLU A 296 43.13 6.83 16.97
C GLU A 296 42.85 6.22 18.36
N ALA A 297 41.76 5.45 18.52
CA ALA A 297 41.21 5.09 19.82
C ALA A 297 42.05 4.09 20.64
N HIS A 298 43.03 3.41 20.04
CA HIS A 298 43.79 2.33 20.69
C HIS A 298 45.15 2.77 21.23
N GLN A 299 45.20 3.18 22.51
CA GLN A 299 46.42 3.67 23.17
C GLN A 299 47.54 2.61 23.37
N ASP A 300 47.20 1.33 23.26
CA ASP A 300 48.12 0.20 23.45
C ASP A 300 48.78 -0.29 22.14
N VAL A 301 48.33 0.21 20.99
CA VAL A 301 48.84 -0.15 19.66
C VAL A 301 49.88 0.87 19.22
N TYR A 302 50.94 0.37 18.60
CA TYR A 302 52.07 1.14 18.14
C TYR A 302 52.37 0.77 16.68
N VAL A 303 52.82 1.77 15.92
CA VAL A 303 53.29 1.64 14.55
C VAL A 303 54.81 1.54 14.55
N ASP A 304 55.32 0.41 14.06
CA ASP A 304 56.74 0.16 13.85
C ASP A 304 57.14 0.72 12.48
N LEU A 305 58.13 1.61 12.50
CA LEU A 305 58.62 2.31 11.31
C LEU A 305 59.73 1.50 10.63
N PRO A 306 59.98 1.71 9.31
CA PRO A 306 61.05 1.02 8.60
C PRO A 306 62.41 1.24 9.26
N SER A 307 63.23 0.19 9.34
CA SER A 307 64.50 0.22 10.07
C SER A 307 65.55 1.19 9.50
N ASN A 308 65.39 1.60 8.24
CA ASN A 308 66.22 2.58 7.54
C ASN A 308 65.71 4.03 7.66
N TRP A 309 64.53 4.24 8.24
CA TRP A 309 63.93 5.57 8.36
C TRP A 309 64.55 6.36 9.52
N GLN A 310 64.79 7.67 9.31
CA GLN A 310 65.34 8.56 10.34
C GLN A 310 64.54 9.85 10.50
N PRO A 311 64.32 10.33 11.74
CA PRO A 311 63.52 11.53 11.98
C PRO A 311 64.28 12.82 11.61
N ASN A 312 63.69 13.60 10.71
CA ASN A 312 64.15 14.94 10.36
C ASN A 312 63.88 15.97 11.51
N PRO A 313 64.43 17.20 11.45
CA PRO A 313 64.22 18.22 12.47
C PRO A 313 62.75 18.61 12.69
N GLU A 314 61.94 18.65 11.63
CA GLU A 314 60.53 19.04 11.67
C GLU A 314 59.69 18.02 12.45
N ILE A 315 59.89 16.73 12.18
CA ILE A 315 59.21 15.63 12.89
C ILE A 315 59.62 15.59 14.36
N LYS A 316 60.89 15.89 14.66
CA LYS A 316 61.36 16.02 16.05
C LYS A 316 60.69 17.19 16.77
N ALA A 317 60.41 18.29 16.07
CA ALA A 317 59.69 19.43 16.62
C ALA A 317 58.21 19.10 16.84
N ALA A 318 57.55 18.49 15.86
CA ALA A 318 56.16 18.03 15.97
C ALA A 318 55.99 17.03 17.11
N LEU A 319 56.86 16.01 17.23
CA LEU A 319 56.80 15.04 18.33
C LEU A 319 56.96 15.71 19.72
N ARG A 320 57.75 16.79 19.84
CA ARG A 320 57.89 17.53 21.12
C ARG A 320 56.58 18.17 21.56
N GLN A 321 55.72 18.56 20.63
CA GLN A 321 54.41 19.14 20.93
C GLN A 321 53.40 18.07 21.39
N ILE A 322 53.47 16.86 20.84
CA ILE A 322 52.50 15.79 21.11
C ILE A 322 52.92 14.77 22.19
N GLU A 323 54.22 14.65 22.53
CA GLU A 323 54.70 13.84 23.65
C GLU A 323 55.65 14.67 24.53
N PRO A 324 55.23 15.13 25.72
CA PRO A 324 56.04 16.02 26.57
C PRO A 324 57.23 15.32 27.24
N SER A 325 57.22 13.99 27.41
CA SER A 325 58.32 13.25 28.05
C SER A 325 59.53 13.08 27.13
N THR A 326 60.65 13.71 27.48
CA THR A 326 61.94 13.54 26.78
C THR A 326 62.37 12.07 26.72
N LEU A 327 62.16 11.31 27.80
CA LEU A 327 62.51 9.89 27.88
C LEU A 327 61.69 9.05 26.89
N LYS A 328 60.38 9.31 26.76
CA LYS A 328 59.53 8.59 25.80
C LYS A 328 59.88 8.96 24.37
N ARG A 329 60.05 10.26 24.06
CA ARG A 329 60.48 10.70 22.71
C ARG A 329 61.80 10.05 22.29
N HIS A 330 62.79 10.05 23.18
CA HIS A 330 64.08 9.40 22.91
C HIS A 330 63.91 7.90 22.67
N ARG A 331 63.04 7.23 23.46
CA ARG A 331 62.74 5.81 23.31
C ARG A 331 62.03 5.49 21.98
N TYR A 332 61.07 6.29 21.56
CA TYR A 332 60.38 6.14 20.27
C TYR A 332 61.37 6.17 19.11
N TRP A 333 62.32 7.10 19.15
CA TRP A 333 63.39 7.19 18.14
C TRP A 333 64.42 6.07 18.22
N GLN A 334 64.87 5.72 19.42
CA GLN A 334 65.86 4.64 19.59
C GLN A 334 65.31 3.28 19.14
N LYS A 335 64.01 3.05 19.32
CA LYS A 335 63.36 1.78 19.04
C LYS A 335 62.59 1.74 17.73
N GLY A 336 62.44 2.87 17.04
CA GLY A 336 61.82 2.94 15.71
C GLY A 336 60.30 2.76 15.70
N TYR A 337 59.58 3.15 16.76
CA TYR A 337 58.12 3.01 16.82
C TYR A 337 57.42 4.24 17.38
N LEU A 338 56.16 4.43 17.02
CA LEU A 338 55.26 5.48 17.53
C LEU A 338 53.97 4.88 18.07
N PRO A 339 53.39 5.40 19.17
CA PRO A 339 52.00 5.07 19.52
C PRO A 339 51.05 5.43 18.36
N LEU A 340 49.97 4.67 18.18
CA LEU A 340 49.05 4.83 17.04
C LEU A 340 48.47 6.26 16.94
N ALA A 341 48.04 6.83 18.06
CA ALA A 341 47.55 8.22 18.11
C ALA A 341 48.62 9.27 17.77
N HIS A 342 49.90 8.99 18.06
CA HIS A 342 51.01 9.87 17.66
C HIS A 342 51.35 9.70 16.18
N PHE A 343 51.22 8.48 15.63
CA PHE A 343 51.41 8.21 14.21
C PHE A 343 50.42 9.00 13.36
N PHE A 344 49.11 8.96 13.64
CA PHE A 344 48.11 9.71 12.85
C PHE A 344 48.37 11.22 12.82
N LYS A 345 48.83 11.80 13.94
CA LYS A 345 49.20 13.23 14.02
C LYS A 345 50.47 13.59 13.26
N LEU A 346 51.31 12.60 12.95
CA LEU A 346 52.58 12.79 12.26
C LEU A 346 52.57 12.23 10.84
N GLU A 347 51.54 11.49 10.45
CA GLU A 347 51.53 10.66 9.24
C GLU A 347 51.91 11.43 7.98
N SER A 348 51.32 12.61 7.78
CA SER A 348 51.61 13.49 6.64
C SER A 348 53.05 14.01 6.61
N LEU A 349 53.74 14.03 7.76
CA LEU A 349 55.13 14.46 7.89
C LEU A 349 56.14 13.30 7.78
N LEU A 350 55.70 12.06 7.97
CA LEU A 350 56.60 10.89 8.00
C LEU A 350 57.09 10.49 6.60
N ASP A 351 56.29 10.74 5.56
CA ASP A 351 56.54 10.35 4.17
C ASP A 351 56.86 8.85 4.01
N ILE A 352 56.05 8.00 4.66
CA ILE A 352 56.18 6.53 4.61
C ILE A 352 54.87 5.94 4.07
N SER A 353 54.98 5.02 3.12
CA SER A 353 53.83 4.24 2.66
C SER A 353 53.28 3.36 3.78
N ARG A 354 51.96 3.35 3.98
CA ARG A 354 51.29 2.45 4.94
C ARG A 354 51.63 0.98 4.72
N GLN A 355 52.00 0.57 3.51
CA GLN A 355 52.37 -0.82 3.18
C GLN A 355 53.69 -1.27 3.84
N ASP A 356 54.59 -0.34 4.16
CA ASP A 356 55.88 -0.62 4.78
C ASP A 356 55.81 -0.63 6.31
N LEU A 357 54.66 -0.25 6.87
CA LEU A 357 54.45 -0.15 8.31
C LEU A 357 54.01 -1.49 8.91
N ARG A 358 54.37 -1.70 10.17
CA ARG A 358 53.89 -2.84 10.96
C ARG A 358 53.23 -2.38 12.25
N LEU A 359 52.31 -3.18 12.76
CA LEU A 359 51.57 -2.90 13.98
C LEU A 359 52.05 -3.79 15.11
N TYR A 360 52.16 -3.23 16.32
CA TYR A 360 52.62 -3.97 17.49
C TYR A 360 51.93 -3.52 18.78
N ARG A 361 51.80 -4.45 19.74
CA ARG A 361 51.28 -4.18 21.10
C ARG A 361 52.36 -4.43 22.14
N ARG A 362 52.52 -3.49 23.09
CA ARG A 362 53.62 -3.45 24.07
C ARG A 362 53.81 -4.70 24.94
N SER A 363 52.75 -5.46 25.21
CA SER A 363 52.74 -6.65 26.09
C SER A 363 52.80 -7.99 25.35
N GLY A 364 52.89 -8.00 24.01
CA GLY A 364 52.82 -9.23 23.18
C GLY A 364 54.19 -9.81 22.80
N LYS A 365 54.28 -11.15 22.72
CA LYS A 365 55.44 -11.84 22.13
C LYS A 365 55.40 -11.74 20.59
N ALA A 366 56.30 -10.92 20.03
CA ALA A 366 56.97 -11.05 18.72
C ALA A 366 56.19 -11.45 17.44
N ASN A 367 54.98 -10.93 17.21
CA ASN A 367 54.30 -11.00 15.91
C ASN A 367 53.86 -9.59 15.48
N TYR A 368 54.53 -9.02 14.47
CA TYR A 368 54.31 -7.66 13.95
C TYR A 368 53.61 -7.74 12.58
N PRO A 369 52.27 -7.80 12.51
CA PRO A 369 51.56 -7.80 11.24
C PRO A 369 51.80 -6.50 10.47
N ARG A 370 51.73 -6.56 9.14
CA ARG A 370 51.75 -5.37 8.29
C ARG A 370 50.49 -4.54 8.53
N ALA A 371 50.61 -3.22 8.43
CA ALA A 371 49.47 -2.31 8.54
C ALA A 371 48.50 -2.42 7.34
N VAL A 372 49.00 -2.86 6.17
CA VAL A 372 48.16 -3.17 5.00
C VAL A 372 48.25 -4.67 4.72
N ILE A 373 47.09 -5.32 4.63
CA ILE A 373 46.97 -6.74 4.26
C ILE A 373 46.65 -6.82 2.78
N SER A 374 47.48 -7.49 1.99
CA SER A 374 47.14 -7.83 0.61
C SER A 374 46.17 -9.00 0.58
N VAL A 375 45.01 -8.79 -0.02
CA VAL A 375 43.96 -9.80 -0.17
C VAL A 375 44.32 -10.68 -1.36
N ASN A 376 44.77 -11.90 -1.07
CA ASN A 376 45.10 -12.92 -2.08
C ASN A 376 44.35 -14.23 -1.79
N ASP A 377 44.47 -15.20 -2.69
CA ASP A 377 43.82 -16.51 -2.59
C ASP A 377 44.02 -17.17 -1.22
N LEU A 378 45.24 -17.10 -0.70
CA LEU A 378 45.61 -17.71 0.57
C LEU A 378 44.95 -17.03 1.77
N PHE A 379 44.84 -15.70 1.75
CA PHE A 379 44.12 -14.94 2.77
C PHE A 379 42.62 -15.22 2.71
N ALA A 380 42.01 -15.16 1.52
CA ALA A 380 40.59 -15.47 1.33
C ALA A 380 40.26 -16.88 1.83
N ARG A 381 41.07 -17.87 1.45
CA ARG A 381 40.90 -19.26 1.91
C ARG A 381 41.11 -19.42 3.42
N LEU A 382 42.03 -18.67 4.02
CA LEU A 382 42.23 -18.67 5.48
C LEU A 382 41.01 -18.13 6.24
N ILE A 383 40.31 -17.13 5.70
CA ILE A 383 39.02 -16.69 6.25
C ILE A 383 38.00 -17.84 6.19
N GLY A 384 37.92 -18.54 5.06
CA GLY A 384 37.06 -19.72 4.92
C GLY A 384 37.36 -20.81 5.96
N TYR A 385 38.64 -21.15 6.17
CA TYR A 385 39.07 -22.09 7.21
C TYR A 385 38.75 -21.62 8.63
N TYR A 386 38.77 -20.30 8.88
CA TYR A 386 38.43 -19.77 10.19
C TYR A 386 36.93 -19.93 10.49
N LEU A 387 36.10 -19.81 9.46
CA LEU A 387 34.65 -19.90 9.58
C LEU A 387 34.18 -21.34 9.79
N SER A 388 34.88 -22.33 9.22
CA SER A 388 34.58 -23.75 9.42
C SER A 388 35.30 -24.33 10.65
N GLU A 389 36.63 -24.39 10.62
CA GLU A 389 37.43 -25.10 11.63
C GLU A 389 38.06 -24.20 12.70
N GLY A 390 37.90 -22.88 12.56
CA GLY A 390 38.53 -21.89 13.40
C GLY A 390 37.77 -21.57 14.68
N CYS A 391 38.48 -21.30 15.78
CA CYS A 391 37.91 -20.66 16.97
C CYS A 391 38.92 -19.72 17.64
N ILE A 392 38.42 -18.86 18.53
CA ILE A 392 39.25 -17.94 19.31
C ILE A 392 39.11 -18.29 20.79
N SER A 393 40.25 -18.42 21.46
CA SER A 393 40.35 -18.47 22.91
C SER A 393 41.11 -17.24 23.41
N GLN A 394 40.58 -16.57 24.43
CA GLN A 394 41.18 -15.36 25.02
C GLN A 394 41.87 -15.70 26.34
N ASN A 395 43.16 -15.36 26.46
CA ASN A 395 43.93 -15.48 27.69
C ASN A 395 44.46 -14.09 28.08
N ALA A 396 43.91 -13.49 29.14
CA ALA A 396 44.25 -12.19 29.78
C ALA A 396 44.78 -11.06 28.85
N ASN A 397 45.95 -11.22 28.23
CA ASN A 397 46.63 -10.23 27.41
C ASN A 397 46.67 -10.51 25.89
N THR A 398 46.13 -11.63 25.38
CA THR A 398 46.16 -11.98 23.94
C THR A 398 45.09 -12.99 23.54
N TYR A 399 44.84 -13.12 22.23
CA TYR A 399 44.01 -14.18 21.65
C TYR A 399 44.87 -15.32 21.09
N LYS A 400 44.36 -16.54 21.20
CA LYS A 400 44.83 -17.75 20.53
C LYS A 400 43.81 -18.10 19.45
N ILE A 401 44.24 -18.02 18.19
CA ILE A 401 43.46 -18.39 17.01
C ILE A 401 43.79 -19.86 16.75
N ILE A 402 42.78 -20.73 16.77
CA ILE A 402 42.94 -22.18 16.79
C ILE A 402 42.17 -22.74 15.60
N PHE A 403 42.78 -23.67 14.86
CA PHE A 403 42.16 -24.45 13.81
C PHE A 403 42.33 -25.92 14.15
N THR A 404 41.29 -26.73 13.96
CA THR A 404 41.30 -28.16 14.27
C THR A 404 41.05 -28.96 13.00
N PHE A 405 41.84 -30.01 12.77
CA PHE A 405 41.73 -30.86 11.58
C PHE A 405 41.87 -32.33 11.95
N ALA A 406 41.38 -33.23 11.11
CA ALA A 406 41.66 -34.67 11.23
C ALA A 406 43.07 -35.00 10.72
N HIS A 407 43.64 -36.13 11.15
CA HIS A 407 45.01 -36.54 10.75
C HIS A 407 45.21 -36.69 9.23
N HIS A 408 44.15 -37.06 8.51
CA HIS A 408 44.21 -37.25 7.05
C HIS A 408 44.14 -35.93 6.25
N GLU A 409 43.89 -34.79 6.91
CA GLU A 409 43.70 -33.48 6.26
C GLU A 409 45.00 -32.67 6.19
N SER A 410 46.13 -33.36 5.94
CA SER A 410 47.46 -32.75 5.95
C SER A 410 47.63 -31.63 4.91
N GLU A 411 46.90 -31.67 3.80
CA GLU A 411 46.85 -30.59 2.81
C GLU A 411 46.31 -29.29 3.43
N TYR A 412 45.21 -29.37 4.19
CA TYR A 412 44.54 -28.22 4.79
C TYR A 412 45.37 -27.62 5.93
N VAL A 413 46.01 -28.49 6.73
CA VAL A 413 46.97 -28.08 7.77
C VAL A 413 48.11 -27.24 7.18
N ASN A 414 48.68 -27.67 6.05
CA ASN A 414 49.77 -26.94 5.37
C ASN A 414 49.29 -25.59 4.83
N ASP A 415 48.07 -25.54 4.32
CA ASP A 415 47.45 -24.33 3.77
C ASP A 415 47.23 -23.27 4.86
N VAL A 416 46.66 -23.67 6.01
CA VAL A 416 46.51 -22.78 7.18
C VAL A 416 47.86 -22.30 7.71
N ILE A 417 48.87 -23.17 7.77
CA ILE A 417 50.23 -22.78 8.16
C ILE A 417 50.80 -21.72 7.20
N ALA A 418 50.61 -21.91 5.90
CA ALA A 418 51.06 -20.94 4.89
C ALA A 418 50.32 -19.61 5.04
N GLY A 419 48.99 -19.64 5.21
CA GLY A 419 48.17 -18.45 5.41
C GLY A 419 48.59 -17.66 6.65
N LEU A 420 48.74 -18.33 7.79
CA LEU A 420 49.22 -17.68 9.02
C LEU A 420 50.61 -17.06 8.84
N LYS A 421 51.54 -17.76 8.17
CA LYS A 421 52.87 -17.21 7.88
C LYS A 421 52.82 -15.99 6.96
N SER A 422 51.94 -15.98 5.96
CA SER A 422 51.76 -14.85 5.05
C SER A 422 51.32 -13.58 5.79
N LEU A 423 50.56 -13.75 6.88
CA LEU A 423 50.12 -12.67 7.77
C LEU A 423 51.19 -12.26 8.81
N GLY A 424 52.40 -12.82 8.73
CA GLY A 424 53.48 -12.58 9.68
C GLY A 424 53.28 -13.28 11.03
N LEU A 425 52.37 -14.25 11.11
CA LEU A 425 52.13 -15.03 12.33
C LEU A 425 53.01 -16.28 12.39
N ARG A 426 53.30 -16.70 13.63
CA ARG A 426 54.03 -17.94 13.91
C ARG A 426 53.05 -19.04 14.27
N PRO A 427 52.76 -19.99 13.35
CA PRO A 427 51.90 -21.12 13.65
C PRO A 427 52.61 -22.15 14.53
N CYS A 428 51.89 -22.68 15.52
CA CYS A 428 52.26 -23.81 16.36
C CYS A 428 51.36 -25.00 16.01
N ILE A 429 51.92 -26.21 16.05
CA ILE A 429 51.21 -27.44 15.72
C ILE A 429 51.20 -28.36 16.94
N GLU A 430 50.03 -28.83 17.32
CA GLU A 430 49.81 -29.76 18.44
C GLU A 430 49.06 -30.99 17.90
N LYS A 431 49.70 -32.16 17.93
CA LYS A 431 49.07 -33.43 17.53
C LYS A 431 48.38 -34.07 18.74
N ARG A 432 47.09 -34.32 18.63
CA ARG A 432 46.27 -35.02 19.63
C ARG A 432 45.90 -36.43 19.13
N THR A 433 45.22 -37.20 19.98
CA THR A 433 44.83 -38.59 19.70
C THR A 433 44.08 -38.75 18.37
N SER A 434 43.15 -37.84 18.06
CA SER A 434 42.31 -37.91 16.85
C SER A 434 42.43 -36.71 15.91
N THR A 435 43.06 -35.61 16.35
CA THR A 435 43.08 -34.34 15.60
C THR A 435 44.47 -33.70 15.59
N ILE A 436 44.69 -32.82 14.62
CA ILE A 436 45.83 -31.89 14.53
C ILE A 436 45.29 -30.50 14.81
N ILE A 437 45.87 -29.82 15.79
CA ILE A 437 45.55 -28.43 16.10
C ILE A 437 46.66 -27.53 15.56
N VAL A 438 46.29 -26.56 14.73
CA VAL A 438 47.17 -25.46 14.32
C VAL A 438 46.72 -24.20 15.03
N TYR A 439 47.62 -23.49 15.71
CA TYR A 439 47.25 -22.24 16.35
C TYR A 439 48.31 -21.15 16.22
N ALA A 440 47.88 -19.90 16.26
CA ALA A 440 48.75 -18.74 16.38
C ALA A 440 48.26 -17.82 17.49
N THR A 441 49.19 -17.18 18.19
CA THR A 441 48.87 -16.20 19.23
C THR A 441 49.07 -14.79 18.68
N SER A 442 48.00 -14.00 18.66
CA SER A 442 48.03 -12.64 18.19
C SER A 442 46.86 -11.86 18.76
N TRP A 443 47.16 -10.77 19.49
CA TRP A 443 46.11 -9.89 19.97
C TRP A 443 45.39 -9.20 18.80
N LEU A 444 46.13 -8.61 17.85
CA LEU A 444 45.53 -7.83 16.78
C LEU A 444 44.63 -8.70 15.89
N TRP A 445 45.11 -9.87 15.48
CA TRP A 445 44.34 -10.75 14.60
C TRP A 445 43.11 -11.34 15.30
N GLY A 446 43.22 -11.68 16.58
CA GLY A 446 42.05 -12.10 17.35
C GLY A 446 41.05 -10.96 17.56
N TYR A 447 41.52 -9.73 17.78
CA TYR A 447 40.67 -8.54 17.87
C TYR A 447 39.96 -8.25 16.55
N LEU A 448 40.68 -8.31 15.41
CA LEU A 448 40.09 -8.13 14.09
C LEU A 448 39.01 -9.18 13.83
N LEU A 449 39.32 -10.47 13.97
CA LEU A 449 38.35 -11.54 13.74
C LEU A 449 37.16 -11.50 14.69
N LYS A 450 37.35 -11.12 15.96
CA LYS A 450 36.29 -11.17 16.98
C LYS A 450 35.45 -9.89 17.05
N GLU A 451 36.10 -8.73 17.11
CA GLU A 451 35.47 -7.45 17.46
C GLU A 451 35.21 -6.58 16.22
N VAL A 452 36.10 -6.60 15.21
CA VAL A 452 35.98 -5.74 14.02
C VAL A 452 35.17 -6.42 12.92
N TRP A 453 35.62 -7.59 12.50
CA TRP A 453 35.03 -8.38 11.43
C TRP A 453 33.90 -9.30 11.92
N GLN A 454 33.73 -9.41 13.23
CA GLN A 454 32.65 -10.14 13.88
C GLN A 454 32.45 -11.56 13.34
N CYS A 455 33.55 -12.26 13.03
CA CYS A 455 33.52 -13.57 12.37
C CYS A 455 32.96 -14.71 13.24
N GLY A 456 32.60 -14.42 14.50
CA GLY A 456 32.11 -15.40 15.47
C GLY A 456 33.20 -16.32 16.03
N TYR A 457 33.04 -16.71 17.30
CA TYR A 457 33.98 -17.60 18.01
C TYR A 457 33.35 -18.93 18.43
N LEU A 458 32.03 -19.07 18.30
CA LEU A 458 31.27 -20.30 18.47
C LEU A 458 30.73 -20.76 17.11
N ALA A 459 30.48 -22.05 16.95
CA ALA A 459 29.89 -22.59 15.72
C ALA A 459 28.52 -21.95 15.38
N THR A 460 27.75 -21.59 16.40
CA THR A 460 26.40 -21.02 16.27
C THR A 460 26.37 -19.54 15.87
N ASN A 461 27.49 -18.81 16.01
CA ASN A 461 27.56 -17.37 15.71
C ASN A 461 28.62 -17.00 14.66
N LYS A 462 29.12 -17.99 13.91
CA LYS A 462 30.01 -17.72 12.77
C LYS A 462 29.33 -16.81 11.75
N SER A 463 30.08 -15.89 11.17
CA SER A 463 29.59 -15.02 10.10
C SER A 463 30.75 -14.59 9.21
N MET A 464 30.52 -14.51 7.90
CA MET A 464 31.47 -13.92 6.96
C MET A 464 31.57 -12.41 7.21
N PRO A 465 32.78 -11.85 7.17
CA PRO A 465 32.95 -10.41 7.26
C PRO A 465 32.46 -9.70 5.99
N ALA A 466 31.90 -8.51 6.15
CA ALA A 466 31.27 -7.74 5.07
C ALA A 466 32.16 -7.55 3.82
N PHE A 467 33.48 -7.36 4.02
CA PHE A 467 34.42 -7.17 2.91
C PHE A 467 34.49 -8.39 1.97
N VAL A 468 34.07 -9.59 2.40
CA VAL A 468 34.04 -10.80 1.54
C VAL A 468 33.12 -10.58 0.33
N PHE A 469 31.98 -9.90 0.52
CA PHE A 469 31.02 -9.60 -0.55
C PHE A 469 31.51 -8.50 -1.50
N GLN A 470 32.62 -7.84 -1.16
CA GLN A 470 33.29 -6.83 -1.98
C GLN A 470 34.54 -7.37 -2.71
N LEU A 471 34.89 -8.65 -2.48
CA LEU A 471 35.98 -9.32 -3.16
C LEU A 471 35.58 -9.72 -4.59
N SER A 472 36.57 -9.93 -5.45
CA SER A 472 36.33 -10.51 -6.78
C SER A 472 35.74 -11.92 -6.68
N SER A 473 34.99 -12.33 -7.70
CA SER A 473 34.39 -13.68 -7.79
C SER A 473 35.41 -14.80 -7.52
N GLN A 474 36.63 -14.66 -8.02
CA GLN A 474 37.70 -15.63 -7.80
C GLN A 474 38.12 -15.73 -6.32
N LEU A 475 38.24 -14.59 -5.64
CA LEU A 475 38.59 -14.56 -4.21
C LEU A 475 37.42 -15.04 -3.34
N GLN A 476 36.17 -14.76 -3.71
CA GLN A 476 34.99 -15.33 -3.05
C GLN A 476 34.98 -16.87 -3.19
N LYS A 477 35.33 -17.40 -4.37
CA LYS A 477 35.51 -18.84 -4.58
C LYS A 477 36.58 -19.44 -3.66
N GLU A 478 37.66 -18.70 -3.37
CA GLU A 478 38.69 -19.12 -2.42
C GLU A 478 38.18 -19.12 -0.95
N VAL A 479 37.30 -18.19 -0.56
CA VAL A 479 36.61 -18.25 0.74
C VAL A 479 35.73 -19.49 0.82
N LEU A 480 34.92 -19.76 -0.21
CA LEU A 480 34.08 -20.97 -0.30
C LEU A 480 34.94 -22.23 -0.20
N LYS A 481 36.09 -22.26 -0.87
CA LYS A 481 37.05 -23.37 -0.80
C LYS A 481 37.52 -23.66 0.62
N GLY A 482 37.87 -22.63 1.40
CA GLY A 482 38.23 -22.79 2.81
C GLY A 482 37.07 -23.33 3.67
N LEU A 483 35.84 -22.88 3.40
CA LEU A 483 34.63 -23.37 4.08
C LEU A 483 34.35 -24.84 3.78
N PHE A 484 34.24 -25.21 2.50
CA PHE A 484 33.95 -26.59 2.08
C PHE A 484 35.04 -27.58 2.50
N ARG A 485 36.29 -27.15 2.64
CA ARG A 485 37.35 -28.04 3.12
C ARG A 485 37.21 -28.44 4.59
N GLY A 486 36.57 -27.61 5.41
CA GLY A 486 36.26 -27.93 6.81
C GLY A 486 34.88 -28.58 6.94
N ASP A 487 33.83 -27.80 6.66
CA ASP A 487 32.44 -28.20 6.93
C ASP A 487 31.75 -28.89 5.74
N GLY A 488 32.45 -29.06 4.61
CA GLY A 488 31.94 -29.68 3.40
C GLY A 488 32.20 -31.19 3.33
N SER A 489 31.27 -31.91 2.72
CA SER A 489 31.41 -33.34 2.45
C SER A 489 31.14 -33.64 0.98
N LEU A 490 31.98 -34.51 0.40
CA LEU A 490 31.81 -35.06 -0.94
C LEU A 490 31.35 -36.51 -0.80
N THR A 491 30.21 -36.85 -1.39
CA THR A 491 29.71 -38.21 -1.48
C THR A 491 29.64 -38.64 -2.94
N THR A 492 30.29 -39.75 -3.27
CA THR A 492 30.17 -40.43 -4.57
C THR A 492 29.58 -41.83 -4.34
N LYS A 493 28.34 -42.11 -4.81
CA LYS A 493 27.69 -43.43 -4.66
C LYS A 493 27.65 -44.20 -5.99
N THR A 494 27.65 -45.54 -5.88
CA THR A 494 27.28 -46.50 -6.95
C THR A 494 28.15 -46.45 -8.21
N ASN A 495 29.30 -47.12 -8.23
CA ASN A 495 30.18 -47.30 -9.40
C ASN A 495 30.64 -46.01 -10.13
N GLY A 496 30.39 -44.83 -9.54
CA GLY A 496 30.76 -43.51 -10.09
C GLY A 496 29.63 -42.77 -10.82
N ASN A 497 28.37 -43.17 -10.69
CA ASN A 497 27.26 -42.59 -11.47
C ASN A 497 26.49 -41.46 -10.75
N HIS A 498 26.89 -41.06 -9.54
CA HIS A 498 26.27 -39.96 -8.81
C HIS A 498 27.28 -39.32 -7.85
N ALA A 499 27.39 -37.99 -7.89
CA ALA A 499 28.21 -37.18 -7.00
C ALA A 499 27.35 -36.11 -6.32
N LYS A 500 27.69 -35.80 -5.07
CA LYS A 500 27.02 -34.78 -4.27
C LYS A 500 28.02 -34.08 -3.35
N ILE A 501 27.93 -32.75 -3.30
CA ILE A 501 28.59 -31.91 -2.31
C ILE A 501 27.54 -31.43 -1.29
N THR A 502 27.84 -31.53 -0.01
CA THR A 502 26.99 -30.98 1.07
C THR A 502 27.80 -30.06 1.97
N PHE A 503 27.18 -29.00 2.48
CA PHE A 503 27.74 -28.14 3.53
C PHE A 503 26.71 -28.00 4.66
N ALA A 504 27.18 -27.98 5.91
CA ALA A 504 26.31 -27.89 7.07
C ALA A 504 26.90 -26.96 8.12
N THR A 505 26.07 -26.11 8.72
CA THR A 505 26.49 -25.22 9.81
C THR A 505 25.36 -24.99 10.81
N THR A 506 25.72 -24.66 12.05
CA THR A 506 24.75 -24.28 13.10
C THR A 506 24.52 -22.78 13.16
N SER A 507 25.28 -21.98 12.40
CA SER A 507 25.04 -20.54 12.24
C SER A 507 24.16 -20.26 11.03
N LYS A 508 22.94 -19.74 11.28
CA LYS A 508 22.01 -19.31 10.22
C LYS A 508 22.63 -18.22 9.33
N LYS A 509 23.31 -17.24 9.94
CA LYS A 509 23.92 -16.12 9.21
C LYS A 509 25.05 -16.59 8.30
N LEU A 510 25.95 -17.47 8.77
CA LEU A 510 26.98 -18.06 7.91
C LEU A 510 26.35 -18.87 6.77
N PHE A 511 25.27 -19.61 7.06
CA PHE A 511 24.55 -20.39 6.08
C PHE A 511 23.98 -19.51 4.94
N GLU A 512 23.26 -18.45 5.28
CA GLU A 512 22.70 -17.47 4.33
C GLU A 512 23.80 -16.77 3.52
N GLN A 513 24.88 -16.34 4.19
CA GLN A 513 26.04 -15.72 3.54
C GLN A 513 26.74 -16.68 2.56
N THR A 514 26.84 -17.96 2.92
CA THR A 514 27.38 -19.00 2.04
C THR A 514 26.47 -19.25 0.85
N LEU A 515 25.15 -19.21 1.06
CA LEU A 515 24.17 -19.36 0.00
C LEU A 515 24.29 -18.24 -1.04
N VAL A 516 24.40 -16.98 -0.61
CA VAL A 516 24.57 -15.82 -1.50
C VAL A 516 25.87 -15.89 -2.29
N LEU A 517 26.99 -16.27 -1.66
CA LEU A 517 28.24 -16.46 -2.39
C LEU A 517 28.15 -17.57 -3.43
N LEU A 518 27.47 -18.68 -3.13
CA LEU A 518 27.24 -19.75 -4.10
C LEU A 518 26.37 -19.26 -5.27
N GLN A 519 25.30 -18.50 -4.98
CA GLN A 519 24.45 -17.90 -6.00
C GLN A 519 25.25 -16.99 -6.92
N ASN A 520 26.14 -16.15 -6.39
CA ASN A 520 27.04 -15.31 -7.18
C ASN A 520 28.03 -16.10 -8.07
N GLN A 521 28.23 -17.39 -7.80
CA GLN A 521 28.96 -18.32 -8.68
C GLN A 521 28.04 -19.10 -9.62
N ALA A 522 26.79 -18.66 -9.81
CA ALA A 522 25.73 -19.36 -10.54
C ALA A 522 25.40 -20.77 -10.00
N ILE A 523 25.62 -21.02 -8.70
CA ILE A 523 25.31 -22.29 -8.04
C ILE A 523 24.03 -22.14 -7.21
N VAL A 524 23.02 -22.95 -7.52
CA VAL A 524 21.74 -22.96 -6.79
C VAL A 524 21.59 -24.27 -5.98
N PRO A 525 21.94 -24.27 -4.69
CA PRO A 525 21.86 -25.49 -3.89
C PRO A 525 20.44 -25.79 -3.40
N TYR A 526 20.15 -27.07 -3.19
CA TYR A 526 19.03 -27.52 -2.37
C TYR A 526 19.32 -27.20 -0.92
N ILE A 527 18.36 -26.65 -0.17
CA ILE A 527 18.54 -26.32 1.25
C ILE A 527 17.49 -26.96 2.13
N TYR A 528 17.86 -27.19 3.39
CA TYR A 528 16.94 -27.63 4.42
C TYR A 528 17.53 -27.37 5.81
N CYS A 529 16.67 -27.27 6.81
CA CYS A 529 17.05 -27.09 8.21
C CYS A 529 16.63 -28.32 9.01
N GLN A 530 17.57 -28.93 9.73
CA GLN A 530 17.25 -29.94 10.74
C GLN A 530 16.97 -29.24 12.08
N PRO A 531 15.76 -29.39 12.64
CA PRO A 531 15.41 -28.71 13.90
C PRO A 531 16.19 -29.28 15.09
N SER A 532 16.25 -28.50 16.18
CA SER A 532 16.86 -28.90 17.44
C SER A 532 16.25 -30.19 17.98
N LYS A 533 17.09 -31.11 18.47
CA LYS A 533 16.66 -32.37 19.10
C LYS A 533 17.08 -32.39 20.56
N LYS A 534 16.19 -32.89 21.42
CA LYS A 534 16.53 -33.23 22.82
C LYS A 534 17.11 -34.64 22.84
N GLY A 535 18.24 -34.81 23.51
CA GLY A 535 18.87 -36.10 23.70
C GLY A 535 19.68 -36.17 24.99
N THR A 536 20.29 -37.31 25.25
CA THR A 536 21.12 -37.56 26.43
C THR A 536 22.49 -38.06 26.00
N ILE A 537 23.57 -37.38 26.40
CA ILE A 537 24.96 -37.85 26.20
C ILE A 537 25.55 -38.09 27.59
N GLU A 538 26.02 -39.31 27.84
CA GLU A 538 26.63 -39.72 29.12
C GLU A 538 25.78 -39.36 30.36
N GLY A 539 24.46 -39.45 30.25
CA GLY A 539 23.52 -39.16 31.34
C GLY A 539 23.21 -37.68 31.57
N ARG A 540 23.66 -36.77 30.69
CA ARG A 540 23.30 -35.35 30.71
C ARG A 540 22.34 -35.02 29.57
N ASP A 541 21.26 -34.33 29.89
CA ASP A 541 20.33 -33.80 28.89
C ASP A 541 21.01 -32.69 28.09
N TYR A 542 20.87 -32.75 26.77
CA TYR A 542 21.34 -31.71 25.86
C TYR A 542 20.27 -31.41 24.80
N ILE A 543 20.22 -30.15 24.38
CA ILE A 543 19.42 -29.69 23.25
C ILE A 543 20.40 -29.35 22.12
N SER A 544 20.33 -30.05 21.00
CA SER A 544 21.16 -29.72 19.84
C SER A 544 20.68 -28.40 19.23
N SER A 545 21.60 -27.55 18.77
CA SER A 545 21.23 -26.42 17.92
C SER A 545 20.62 -26.90 16.59
N PRO A 546 19.77 -26.10 15.93
CA PRO A 546 19.33 -26.40 14.57
C PRO A 546 20.54 -26.46 13.63
N LEU A 547 20.49 -27.36 12.65
CA LEU A 547 21.56 -27.57 11.68
C LEU A 547 21.06 -27.21 10.28
N TRP A 548 21.62 -26.13 9.73
CA TRP A 548 21.33 -25.65 8.38
C TRP A 548 22.21 -26.37 7.38
N GLN A 549 21.61 -26.95 6.34
CA GLN A 549 22.32 -27.77 5.36
C GLN A 549 21.99 -27.34 3.94
N LEU A 550 23.01 -27.39 3.09
CA LEU A 550 22.86 -27.25 1.64
C LEU A 550 23.44 -28.46 0.91
N GLU A 551 22.87 -28.77 -0.24
CA GLU A 551 23.19 -29.90 -1.09
C GLU A 551 23.31 -29.45 -2.56
N ILE A 552 24.40 -29.85 -3.20
CA ILE A 552 24.72 -29.56 -4.61
C ILE A 552 24.97 -30.90 -5.30
N ASN A 553 24.14 -31.21 -6.29
CA ASN A 553 24.15 -32.50 -6.96
C ASN A 553 23.98 -32.42 -8.49
N ASN A 554 23.81 -31.21 -9.04
CA ASN A 554 23.71 -31.00 -10.49
C ASN A 554 25.11 -30.88 -11.12
N TYR A 555 25.22 -31.29 -12.39
CA TYR A 555 26.49 -31.37 -13.11
C TYR A 555 27.25 -30.04 -13.17
N ASP A 556 26.57 -28.96 -13.56
CA ASP A 556 27.22 -27.66 -13.81
C ASP A 556 27.78 -27.07 -12.52
N SER A 557 26.99 -27.08 -11.45
CA SER A 557 27.43 -26.63 -10.13
C SER A 557 28.55 -27.47 -9.54
N LEU A 558 28.52 -28.80 -9.74
CA LEU A 558 29.61 -29.69 -9.32
C LEU A 558 30.90 -29.43 -10.12
N THR A 559 30.78 -29.07 -11.40
CA THR A 559 31.91 -28.71 -12.25
C THR A 559 32.54 -27.40 -11.80
N ILE A 560 31.73 -26.39 -11.45
CA ILE A 560 32.21 -25.11 -10.90
C ILE A 560 33.00 -25.34 -9.59
N LEU A 561 32.57 -26.32 -8.78
CA LEU A 561 33.21 -26.70 -7.51
C LEU A 561 34.25 -27.83 -7.63
N ALA A 562 34.70 -28.20 -8.83
CA ALA A 562 35.54 -29.39 -9.03
C ALA A 562 36.91 -29.32 -8.30
N ASP A 563 37.36 -28.13 -7.91
CA ASP A 563 38.67 -27.86 -7.33
C ASP A 563 38.63 -27.38 -5.86
N VAL A 564 37.49 -27.50 -5.18
CA VAL A 564 37.32 -26.97 -3.82
C VAL A 564 37.86 -27.88 -2.72
N PHE A 565 37.91 -29.20 -2.90
CA PHE A 565 38.41 -30.12 -1.87
C PHE A 565 39.93 -30.37 -1.98
N SER A 566 40.41 -31.38 -1.24
CA SER A 566 41.77 -31.92 -1.38
C SER A 566 41.99 -32.54 -2.76
N GLN A 567 43.25 -32.67 -3.18
CA GLN A 567 43.60 -33.28 -4.47
C GLN A 567 42.96 -34.67 -4.66
N GLU A 568 42.99 -35.51 -3.62
CA GLU A 568 42.37 -36.85 -3.65
C GLU A 568 40.86 -36.77 -3.88
N ARG A 569 40.15 -35.91 -3.14
CA ARG A 569 38.69 -35.76 -3.27
C ARG A 569 38.30 -35.11 -4.60
N ASN A 570 39.07 -34.15 -5.10
CA ASN A 570 38.86 -33.55 -6.41
C ASN A 570 39.03 -34.59 -7.53
N GLN A 571 39.99 -35.51 -7.41
CA GLN A 571 40.12 -36.64 -8.34
C GLN A 571 38.91 -37.58 -8.27
N GLN A 572 38.39 -37.87 -7.08
CA GLN A 572 37.17 -38.67 -6.92
C GLN A 572 35.96 -38.01 -7.60
N LEU A 573 35.80 -36.70 -7.44
CA LEU A 573 34.75 -35.92 -8.11
C LEU A 573 34.95 -35.90 -9.63
N ALA A 574 36.17 -35.70 -10.12
CA ALA A 574 36.48 -35.71 -11.55
C ALA A 574 36.16 -37.08 -12.20
N ILE A 575 36.49 -38.19 -11.52
CA ILE A 575 36.14 -39.54 -11.97
C ILE A 575 34.62 -39.73 -12.02
N ALA A 576 33.90 -39.20 -11.04
CA ALA A 576 32.43 -39.25 -11.02
C ALA A 576 31.83 -38.40 -12.14
N LEU A 577 32.28 -37.16 -12.34
CA LEU A 577 31.83 -36.26 -13.42
C LEU A 577 32.10 -36.85 -14.81
N ALA A 578 33.23 -37.54 -15.02
CA ALA A 578 33.54 -38.18 -16.30
C ALA A 578 32.60 -39.35 -16.64
N LYS A 579 32.04 -40.03 -15.63
CA LYS A 579 31.05 -41.10 -15.80
C LYS A 579 29.61 -40.59 -15.84
N TYR A 580 29.41 -39.37 -15.37
CA TYR A 580 28.12 -38.72 -15.24
C TYR A 580 27.78 -37.97 -16.54
N ASN A 581 27.08 -38.65 -17.46
CA ASN A 581 26.45 -37.99 -18.60
C ASN A 581 25.22 -37.22 -18.07
N GLY A 582 25.31 -35.88 -18.05
CA GLY A 582 24.32 -34.95 -17.48
C GLY A 582 22.86 -35.24 -17.82
N ASN A 583 22.54 -35.92 -18.92
CA ASN A 583 21.16 -36.09 -19.38
C ASN A 583 20.34 -37.20 -18.68
N LYS A 584 20.95 -38.11 -17.90
CA LYS A 584 20.20 -39.25 -17.30
C LYS A 584 19.99 -39.15 -15.78
N HIS A 585 20.80 -38.36 -15.09
CA HIS A 585 20.83 -38.30 -13.62
C HIS A 585 21.02 -36.87 -13.04
N SER A 586 21.03 -35.82 -13.87
CA SER A 586 21.15 -34.40 -13.49
C SER A 586 20.03 -33.58 -14.11
N PHE A 587 18.87 -33.51 -13.47
CA PHE A 587 17.86 -32.52 -13.85
C PHE A 587 17.82 -31.45 -12.76
N PRO A 588 18.31 -30.22 -13.02
CA PRO A 588 18.12 -29.13 -12.07
C PRO A 588 16.61 -28.95 -11.86
N ARG A 589 16.18 -28.77 -10.60
CA ARG A 589 14.77 -28.47 -10.27
C ARG A 589 14.39 -27.01 -10.53
N TYR A 590 15.17 -26.37 -11.38
CA TYR A 590 15.11 -24.97 -11.75
C TYR A 590 15.65 -24.84 -13.18
N PHE A 591 15.30 -23.76 -13.84
CA PHE A 591 15.95 -23.32 -15.07
C PHE A 591 16.49 -21.91 -14.86
N ILE A 592 17.47 -21.52 -15.68
CA ILE A 592 18.10 -20.22 -15.61
C ILE A 592 17.68 -19.43 -16.85
N THR A 593 17.26 -18.19 -16.63
CA THR A 593 17.06 -17.19 -17.68
C THR A 593 17.81 -15.94 -17.21
N ASP A 594 18.74 -15.45 -18.01
CA ASP A 594 19.62 -14.32 -17.70
C ASP A 594 20.41 -14.52 -16.37
N LYS A 595 20.13 -13.70 -15.36
CA LYS A 595 20.71 -13.76 -14.01
C LYS A 595 19.72 -14.24 -12.93
N LEU A 596 18.61 -14.86 -13.36
CA LEU A 596 17.62 -15.43 -12.46
C LEU A 596 17.52 -16.95 -12.64
N ALA A 597 17.42 -17.68 -11.51
CA ALA A 597 16.99 -19.07 -11.50
C ALA A 597 15.52 -19.16 -11.08
N PHE A 598 14.69 -19.79 -11.90
CA PHE A 598 13.29 -19.98 -11.62
C PHE A 598 13.05 -21.33 -10.94
N VAL A 599 12.52 -21.30 -9.72
CA VAL A 599 12.37 -22.48 -8.87
C VAL A 599 10.91 -22.76 -8.58
N LYS A 600 10.49 -23.98 -8.89
CA LYS A 600 9.11 -24.42 -8.70
C LYS A 600 8.64 -24.34 -7.24
N ILE A 601 7.46 -23.79 -6.99
CA ILE A 601 6.74 -23.84 -5.71
C ILE A 601 6.27 -25.27 -5.47
N LYS A 602 6.52 -25.77 -4.26
CA LYS A 602 6.18 -27.13 -3.86
C LYS A 602 5.03 -27.20 -2.89
N ASN A 603 4.83 -26.16 -2.10
CA ASN A 603 3.85 -26.14 -1.03
C ASN A 603 3.58 -24.69 -0.62
N ILE A 604 2.32 -24.40 -0.33
CA ILE A 604 1.81 -23.13 0.16
C ILE A 604 0.94 -23.44 1.39
N GLU A 605 1.25 -22.82 2.52
CA GLU A 605 0.53 -23.00 3.79
C GLU A 605 -0.02 -21.65 4.27
N LEU A 606 -1.34 -21.55 4.44
CA LEU A 606 -1.97 -20.41 5.11
C LEU A 606 -1.96 -20.65 6.63
N GLU A 607 -1.43 -19.70 7.39
CA GLU A 607 -1.28 -19.75 8.85
C GLU A 607 -2.02 -18.57 9.49
N ALA A 608 -3.01 -18.87 10.33
CA ALA A 608 -3.62 -17.87 11.20
C ALA A 608 -2.70 -17.59 12.39
N VAL A 609 -2.41 -16.32 12.64
CA VAL A 609 -1.50 -15.87 13.71
C VAL A 609 -2.19 -14.84 14.62
N THR A 610 -1.72 -14.74 15.86
CA THR A 610 -2.04 -13.58 16.72
C THR A 610 -1.41 -12.32 16.14
N ASP A 611 -1.97 -11.13 16.38
CA ASP A 611 -1.49 -9.83 15.89
C ASP A 611 0.06 -9.77 15.82
N THR A 612 0.59 -9.99 14.62
CA THR A 612 2.02 -10.13 14.35
C THR A 612 2.47 -8.97 13.49
N SER A 613 3.55 -8.30 13.89
CA SER A 613 4.11 -7.22 13.08
C SER A 613 4.73 -7.73 11.78
N VAL A 614 4.38 -7.07 10.69
CA VAL A 614 4.92 -7.25 9.34
C VAL A 614 5.46 -5.90 8.85
N TYR A 615 6.43 -5.92 7.95
CA TYR A 615 7.29 -4.81 7.56
C TYR A 615 7.51 -4.79 6.06
N ASP A 616 7.75 -3.63 5.46
CA ASP A 616 8.14 -3.55 4.05
C ASP A 616 9.20 -2.46 3.84
N VAL A 617 9.87 -2.48 2.69
CA VAL A 617 10.81 -1.44 2.25
C VAL A 617 10.43 -0.99 0.85
N GLU A 618 10.40 0.32 0.63
CA GLU A 618 10.21 0.87 -0.71
C GLU A 618 11.56 1.22 -1.33
N VAL A 619 11.85 0.55 -2.43
CA VAL A 619 13.04 0.81 -3.25
C VAL A 619 12.72 1.59 -4.52
N ASP A 620 13.67 2.43 -4.93
CA ASP A 620 13.59 3.23 -6.15
C ASP A 620 13.70 2.42 -7.45
N ASN A 621 13.08 2.93 -8.52
CA ASN A 621 13.15 2.51 -9.93
C ASN A 621 12.70 1.08 -10.26
N THR A 622 13.15 0.06 -9.53
CA THR A 622 12.88 -1.33 -9.88
C THR A 622 11.70 -1.89 -9.12
N HIS A 623 11.34 -1.30 -7.98
CA HIS A 623 10.34 -1.82 -7.04
C HIS A 623 10.57 -3.27 -6.57
N LEU A 624 11.71 -3.86 -6.91
CA LEU A 624 12.07 -5.23 -6.60
C LEU A 624 13.25 -5.24 -5.62
N PHE A 625 13.18 -6.07 -4.59
CA PHE A 625 14.31 -6.35 -3.68
C PHE A 625 14.42 -7.85 -3.40
N ALA A 626 15.62 -8.29 -2.98
CA ALA A 626 15.94 -9.70 -2.79
C ALA A 626 16.13 -10.07 -1.31
N THR A 627 15.52 -11.18 -0.89
CA THR A 627 15.78 -11.80 0.41
C THR A 627 17.14 -12.53 0.39
N THR A 628 17.69 -12.89 1.55
CA THR A 628 18.95 -13.68 1.64
C THR A 628 18.80 -15.11 1.08
N SER A 629 17.57 -15.59 0.93
CA SER A 629 17.24 -16.83 0.20
C SER A 629 17.42 -16.68 -1.32
N GLY A 630 17.63 -15.45 -1.79
CA GLY A 630 17.73 -15.02 -3.18
C GLY A 630 16.38 -14.76 -3.84
N ILE A 631 15.26 -14.95 -3.14
CA ILE A 631 13.92 -14.73 -3.71
C ILE A 631 13.72 -13.24 -3.95
N VAL A 632 13.37 -12.87 -5.18
CA VAL A 632 13.02 -11.50 -5.55
C VAL A 632 11.54 -11.24 -5.23
N THR A 633 11.25 -10.12 -4.55
CA THR A 633 9.91 -9.68 -4.15
C THR A 633 9.71 -8.19 -4.50
N HIS A 634 8.49 -7.65 -4.37
CA HIS A 634 8.09 -6.35 -4.92
C HIS A 634 7.55 -5.38 -3.84
N ASN A 635 7.61 -4.07 -4.09
CA ASN A 635 7.05 -2.99 -3.26
C ASN A 635 5.51 -2.96 -3.29
N CYS A 636 4.89 -2.19 -2.39
CA CYS A 636 3.45 -1.90 -2.40
C CYS A 636 3.09 -0.61 -3.17
N ILE A 637 1.82 -0.44 -3.59
CA ILE A 637 1.33 0.76 -4.31
C ILE A 637 1.62 2.06 -3.54
N GLY A 638 1.34 2.01 -2.23
CA GLY A 638 1.63 3.09 -1.30
C GLY A 638 0.67 4.29 -1.36
N VAL A 639 -0.65 4.03 -1.39
CA VAL A 639 -1.70 5.06 -1.24
C VAL A 639 -2.57 4.70 -0.02
N PRO A 640 -2.70 5.58 0.99
CA PRO A 640 -3.45 5.28 2.21
C PRO A 640 -4.97 5.43 2.02
N THR A 641 -5.75 4.57 2.67
CA THR A 641 -7.20 4.76 2.87
C THR A 641 -7.42 5.54 4.16
N VAL A 642 -7.81 6.81 4.05
CA VAL A 642 -7.73 7.80 5.15
C VAL A 642 -9.07 8.12 5.81
N ALA A 643 -10.20 7.87 5.14
CA ALA A 643 -11.54 8.12 5.66
C ALA A 643 -12.60 7.32 4.88
N GLY A 644 -13.86 7.54 5.20
CA GLY A 644 -15.00 6.85 4.60
C GLY A 644 -16.18 6.75 5.56
N GLU A 645 -17.27 6.18 5.07
CA GLU A 645 -18.48 5.93 5.86
C GLU A 645 -18.98 4.51 5.62
N ILE A 646 -19.57 3.89 6.64
CA ILE A 646 -20.10 2.52 6.54
C ILE A 646 -21.45 2.45 7.25
N TYR A 647 -22.51 2.12 6.50
CA TYR A 647 -23.84 1.86 7.07
C TYR A 647 -24.25 0.41 6.88
N PHE A 648 -25.08 -0.05 7.81
CA PHE A 648 -25.67 -1.38 7.79
C PHE A 648 -27.19 -1.25 7.83
N ASP A 649 -27.87 -1.71 6.77
CA ASP A 649 -29.33 -1.76 6.69
C ASP A 649 -29.78 -2.95 5.84
N ARG A 650 -30.92 -3.55 6.18
CA ARG A 650 -31.49 -4.67 5.44
C ARG A 650 -31.74 -4.35 3.96
N ALA A 651 -31.94 -3.08 3.60
CA ALA A 651 -32.12 -2.61 2.22
C ALA A 651 -30.93 -2.97 1.31
N TYR A 652 -29.73 -3.17 1.88
CA TYR A 652 -28.51 -3.52 1.13
C TYR A 652 -28.13 -5.00 1.23
N SER A 653 -29.00 -5.85 1.81
CA SER A 653 -28.71 -7.30 1.94
C SER A 653 -28.59 -7.98 0.58
N GLY A 654 -29.39 -7.55 -0.40
CA GLY A 654 -29.38 -8.08 -1.76
C GLY A 654 -28.32 -7.42 -2.64
N ASN A 655 -28.17 -6.10 -2.52
CA ASN A 655 -27.24 -5.30 -3.30
C ASN A 655 -26.41 -4.38 -2.38
N PRO A 656 -25.16 -4.74 -2.06
CA PRO A 656 -24.25 -3.90 -1.29
C PRO A 656 -23.74 -2.72 -2.12
N LEU A 657 -23.40 -1.61 -1.49
CA LEU A 657 -22.74 -0.49 -2.16
C LEU A 657 -21.27 -0.42 -1.77
N VAL A 658 -20.41 -0.29 -2.78
CA VAL A 658 -18.96 -0.21 -2.64
C VAL A 658 -18.47 0.94 -3.50
N ASN A 659 -18.26 2.09 -2.86
CA ASN A 659 -17.92 3.33 -3.54
C ASN A 659 -16.53 3.77 -3.07
N ALA A 660 -15.62 3.99 -4.03
CA ALA A 660 -14.24 4.38 -3.77
C ALA A 660 -13.99 5.79 -4.31
N MET A 661 -13.44 6.66 -3.47
CA MET A 661 -13.02 8.02 -3.80
C MET A 661 -11.50 8.11 -3.70
N ALA A 662 -10.86 8.80 -4.62
CA ALA A 662 -9.42 9.04 -4.53
C ALA A 662 -9.09 10.54 -4.67
N LEU A 663 -7.98 10.92 -4.04
CA LEU A 663 -7.38 12.25 -4.09
C LEU A 663 -5.99 12.14 -4.68
N GLY A 664 -5.59 13.09 -5.53
CA GLY A 664 -4.23 13.20 -6.05
C GLY A 664 -3.72 14.64 -6.12
N LEU A 665 -2.42 14.81 -5.91
CA LEU A 665 -1.74 16.09 -6.03
C LEU A 665 -1.09 16.19 -7.40
N MET A 666 -1.35 17.28 -8.14
CA MET A 666 -0.74 17.51 -9.46
C MET A 666 0.79 17.58 -9.36
N GLU A 667 1.49 16.84 -10.23
CA GLU A 667 2.96 16.89 -10.34
C GLU A 667 3.46 17.77 -11.49
N THR A 668 2.55 18.20 -12.35
CA THR A 668 2.84 18.99 -13.54
C THR A 668 1.98 20.25 -13.52
N ASP A 669 2.51 21.35 -14.07
CA ASP A 669 1.79 22.63 -14.16
C ASP A 669 0.63 22.57 -15.16
N GLU A 670 0.72 21.66 -16.14
CA GLU A 670 -0.30 21.44 -17.17
C GLU A 670 -1.17 20.24 -16.82
N ILE A 671 -2.49 20.43 -16.87
CA ILE A 671 -3.45 19.35 -16.67
C ILE A 671 -3.54 18.53 -17.97
N VAL A 672 -3.29 17.23 -17.86
CA VAL A 672 -3.41 16.29 -18.97
C VAL A 672 -4.89 16.12 -19.31
N LYS A 673 -5.25 16.35 -20.58
CA LYS A 673 -6.63 16.25 -21.07
C LYS A 673 -6.85 14.96 -21.84
N SER A 674 -8.11 14.58 -21.95
CA SER A 674 -8.52 13.38 -22.69
C SER A 674 -8.72 13.58 -24.19
N GLY A 675 -8.95 14.81 -24.67
CA GLY A 675 -9.23 15.08 -26.10
C GLY A 675 -8.00 14.98 -27.02
N ALA A 676 -8.06 14.12 -28.04
CA ALA A 676 -7.00 13.98 -29.04
C ALA A 676 -6.80 15.27 -29.84
N ALA A 677 -5.55 15.55 -30.20
CA ALA A 677 -5.21 16.66 -31.08
C ALA A 677 -4.00 16.34 -31.97
N GLY A 678 -3.88 17.09 -33.06
CA GLY A 678 -2.77 17.00 -34.01
C GLY A 678 -2.93 15.84 -35.00
N ILE A 679 -3.49 16.13 -36.17
CA ILE A 679 -3.67 15.14 -37.24
C ILE A 679 -2.33 14.46 -37.58
N GLY A 680 -2.34 13.14 -37.59
CA GLY A 680 -1.19 12.28 -37.84
C GLY A 680 -0.29 12.06 -36.62
N ASN A 681 -0.67 12.51 -35.42
CA ASN A 681 -0.04 12.11 -34.17
C ASN A 681 -0.30 10.61 -33.91
N PRO A 682 0.71 9.86 -33.46
CA PRO A 682 0.56 8.45 -33.12
C PRO A 682 -0.31 8.25 -31.88
N VAL A 683 -1.17 7.23 -31.95
CA VAL A 683 -1.98 6.73 -30.82
C VAL A 683 -1.29 5.49 -30.27
N LEU A 684 -0.95 5.52 -28.98
CA LEU A 684 -0.24 4.46 -28.29
C LEU A 684 -1.18 3.73 -27.34
N TYR A 685 -1.08 2.41 -27.35
CA TYR A 685 -1.61 1.55 -26.31
C TYR A 685 -0.49 1.31 -25.30
N VAL A 686 -0.77 1.50 -24.01
CA VAL A 686 0.19 1.26 -22.93
C VAL A 686 -0.43 0.49 -21.75
N GLY A 687 0.37 -0.30 -21.04
CA GLY A 687 -0.05 -1.03 -19.84
C GLY A 687 -0.05 -2.56 -20.02
N SER A 688 -1.08 -3.23 -19.48
CA SER A 688 -1.24 -4.69 -19.51
C SER A 688 -1.63 -5.23 -20.89
N THR A 689 -1.71 -6.55 -21.05
CA THR A 689 -2.18 -7.20 -22.30
C THR A 689 -3.71 -7.37 -22.30
N THR A 690 -4.31 -7.26 -23.48
CA THR A 690 -5.75 -7.43 -23.69
C THR A 690 -6.13 -8.91 -23.70
N GLY A 691 -7.19 -9.26 -22.97
CA GLY A 691 -7.79 -10.60 -22.89
C GLY A 691 -9.31 -10.55 -22.93
N ARG A 692 -9.98 -11.70 -22.80
CA ARG A 692 -11.44 -11.83 -22.79
C ARG A 692 -12.03 -11.55 -21.41
N ASP A 693 -11.65 -10.41 -20.82
CA ASP A 693 -12.09 -10.02 -19.47
C ASP A 693 -13.28 -9.09 -19.52
N GLY A 694 -14.25 -9.31 -18.63
CA GLY A 694 -15.32 -8.34 -18.34
C GLY A 694 -16.17 -7.96 -19.56
N MET A 695 -16.23 -8.79 -20.60
CA MET A 695 -17.01 -8.48 -21.80
C MET A 695 -18.49 -8.33 -21.43
N GLY A 696 -19.03 -7.12 -21.54
CA GLY A 696 -20.40 -6.78 -21.13
C GLY A 696 -20.55 -6.29 -19.69
N GLY A 697 -19.46 -5.96 -18.99
CA GLY A 697 -19.48 -5.44 -17.61
C GLY A 697 -20.32 -4.16 -17.46
N ALA A 698 -20.21 -3.22 -18.40
CA ALA A 698 -21.07 -2.02 -18.45
C ALA A 698 -22.58 -2.35 -18.55
N SER A 699 -22.94 -3.36 -19.35
CA SER A 699 -24.31 -3.84 -19.49
C SER A 699 -24.78 -4.58 -18.24
N PHE A 700 -23.91 -5.39 -17.63
CA PHE A 700 -24.16 -6.07 -16.36
C PHE A 700 -24.46 -5.07 -15.23
N ALA A 701 -23.67 -3.99 -15.12
CA ALA A 701 -23.89 -2.90 -14.17
C ALA A 701 -25.15 -2.07 -14.46
N SER A 702 -25.77 -2.23 -15.63
CA SER A 702 -27.00 -1.56 -16.05
C SER A 702 -28.25 -2.46 -15.95
N SER A 703 -28.18 -3.58 -15.22
CA SER A 703 -29.25 -4.58 -15.10
C SER A 703 -29.56 -4.98 -13.65
N GLU A 704 -30.76 -5.51 -13.39
CA GLU A 704 -31.18 -5.94 -12.04
C GLU A 704 -30.46 -7.24 -11.60
N LEU A 705 -30.08 -7.37 -10.32
CA LEU A 705 -29.45 -8.58 -9.79
C LEU A 705 -30.48 -9.70 -9.57
N THR A 706 -30.18 -10.88 -10.09
CA THR A 706 -30.99 -12.10 -9.93
C THR A 706 -30.18 -13.24 -9.30
N ASP A 707 -30.85 -14.32 -8.89
CA ASP A 707 -30.15 -15.52 -8.39
C ASP A 707 -29.22 -16.14 -9.46
N ASP A 708 -29.56 -15.99 -10.74
CA ASP A 708 -28.76 -16.47 -11.87
C ASP A 708 -27.50 -15.60 -12.11
N SER A 709 -27.47 -14.35 -11.63
CA SER A 709 -26.30 -13.45 -11.72
C SER A 709 -25.06 -13.98 -10.96
N MET A 710 -25.23 -15.03 -10.13
CA MET A 710 -24.10 -15.73 -9.50
C MET A 710 -23.28 -16.56 -10.48
N ASP A 711 -23.83 -16.93 -11.63
CA ASP A 711 -23.13 -17.66 -12.69
C ASP A 711 -22.22 -16.73 -13.51
N ASP A 712 -22.37 -15.41 -13.38
CA ASP A 712 -21.58 -14.37 -14.05
C ASP A 712 -20.25 -14.04 -13.35
N ARG A 713 -19.85 -14.82 -12.33
CA ARG A 713 -18.54 -14.68 -11.67
C ARG A 713 -17.34 -14.54 -12.63
N PRO A 714 -17.27 -15.26 -13.77
CA PRO A 714 -16.17 -15.08 -14.73
C PRO A 714 -16.13 -13.70 -15.40
N ALA A 715 -17.24 -12.93 -15.37
CA ALA A 715 -17.29 -11.57 -15.89
C ALA A 715 -16.73 -10.54 -14.88
N VAL A 716 -16.55 -10.90 -13.61
CA VAL A 716 -15.93 -10.02 -12.62
C VAL A 716 -14.42 -9.97 -12.88
N GLN A 717 -13.95 -8.78 -13.22
CA GLN A 717 -12.55 -8.49 -13.54
C GLN A 717 -11.63 -8.73 -12.34
N VAL A 718 -10.35 -8.93 -12.62
CA VAL A 718 -9.29 -9.07 -11.60
C VAL A 718 -8.34 -7.90 -11.75
N GLY A 719 -8.25 -7.05 -10.71
CA GLY A 719 -7.26 -5.97 -10.67
C GLY A 719 -5.88 -6.49 -10.30
N ASP A 720 -4.85 -5.85 -10.86
CA ASP A 720 -3.44 -6.04 -10.52
C ASP A 720 -2.85 -4.73 -9.96
N PRO A 721 -2.90 -4.53 -8.63
CA PRO A 721 -2.33 -3.36 -7.97
C PRO A 721 -0.84 -3.15 -8.30
N PHE A 722 -0.10 -4.21 -8.65
CA PHE A 722 1.34 -4.09 -8.85
C PHE A 722 1.65 -3.54 -10.23
N LEU A 723 0.97 -4.04 -11.25
CA LEU A 723 1.06 -3.47 -12.60
C LEU A 723 0.53 -2.03 -12.60
N GLU A 724 -0.51 -1.76 -11.81
CA GLU A 724 -1.03 -0.41 -11.63
C GLU A 724 -0.03 0.55 -10.99
N LYS A 725 0.77 0.11 -10.01
CA LYS A 725 1.86 0.92 -9.46
C LYS A 725 2.86 1.31 -10.55
N SER A 726 3.30 0.35 -11.35
CA SER A 726 4.21 0.61 -12.47
C SER A 726 3.57 1.57 -13.47
N LEU A 727 2.27 1.41 -13.75
CA LEU A 727 1.51 2.27 -14.65
C LEU A 727 1.43 3.72 -14.13
N VAL A 728 1.17 3.92 -12.83
CA VAL A 728 1.17 5.24 -12.18
C VAL A 728 2.51 5.94 -12.40
N GLU A 729 3.64 5.28 -12.08
CA GLU A 729 4.96 5.91 -12.19
C GLU A 729 5.36 6.16 -13.65
N ALA A 730 5.07 5.22 -14.55
CA ALA A 730 5.32 5.37 -15.98
C ALA A 730 4.54 6.54 -16.57
N CYS A 731 3.25 6.67 -16.23
CA CYS A 731 2.41 7.77 -16.68
C CYS A 731 2.90 9.12 -16.13
N LEU A 732 3.18 9.23 -14.83
CA LEU A 732 3.71 10.46 -14.24
C LEU A 732 5.08 10.85 -14.81
N GLU A 733 5.95 9.88 -15.11
CA GLU A 733 7.21 10.11 -15.83
C GLU A 733 6.97 10.58 -17.27
N ALA A 734 6.04 9.94 -17.99
CA ALA A 734 5.65 10.31 -19.35
C ALA A 734 5.08 11.73 -19.43
N PHE A 735 4.19 12.14 -18.52
CA PHE A 735 3.60 13.47 -18.52
C PHE A 735 4.65 14.57 -18.32
N LYS A 736 5.68 14.33 -17.49
CA LYS A 736 6.79 15.28 -17.27
C LYS A 736 7.63 15.55 -18.52
N THR A 737 7.60 14.68 -19.52
CA THR A 737 8.33 14.88 -20.79
C THR A 737 7.71 15.96 -21.67
N GLY A 738 6.42 16.28 -21.47
CA GLY A 738 5.61 17.10 -22.38
C GLY A 738 5.42 16.48 -23.77
N ALA A 739 5.69 15.18 -23.96
CA ALA A 739 5.44 14.49 -25.23
C ALA A 739 3.98 14.02 -25.38
N VAL A 740 3.24 13.92 -24.27
CA VAL A 740 1.85 13.47 -24.23
C VAL A 740 0.92 14.63 -24.62
N VAL A 741 0.11 14.41 -25.66
CA VAL A 741 -0.90 15.36 -26.14
C VAL A 741 -2.23 15.12 -25.44
N ALA A 742 -2.61 13.84 -25.31
CA ALA A 742 -3.81 13.41 -24.62
C ALA A 742 -3.57 12.03 -23.99
N ALA A 743 -4.27 11.75 -22.89
CA ALA A 743 -4.27 10.44 -22.26
C ALA A 743 -5.68 10.11 -21.77
N GLN A 744 -6.04 8.84 -21.90
CA GLN A 744 -7.33 8.32 -21.48
C GLN A 744 -7.13 6.96 -20.81
N ASP A 745 -7.80 6.74 -19.69
CA ASP A 745 -7.85 5.44 -19.06
C ASP A 745 -8.71 4.48 -19.91
N MET A 746 -8.56 3.18 -19.65
CA MET A 746 -9.37 2.14 -20.29
C MET A 746 -10.14 1.38 -19.21
N GLY A 747 -11.30 1.90 -18.84
CA GLY A 747 -12.26 1.27 -17.93
C GLY A 747 -13.37 0.50 -18.67
N ALA A 748 -14.62 0.80 -18.33
CA ALA A 748 -15.81 0.22 -18.95
C ALA A 748 -15.81 0.44 -20.48
N ALA A 749 -16.24 -0.58 -21.24
CA ALA A 749 -16.19 -0.59 -22.70
C ALA A 749 -14.79 -0.44 -23.34
N GLY A 750 -13.71 -0.47 -22.55
CA GLY A 750 -12.32 -0.61 -22.99
C GLY A 750 -11.93 0.33 -24.14
N LEU A 751 -11.38 -0.25 -25.21
CA LEU A 751 -10.91 0.50 -26.39
C LEU A 751 -12.03 1.31 -27.05
N THR A 752 -13.28 0.83 -27.00
CA THR A 752 -14.41 1.53 -27.61
C THR A 752 -14.64 2.89 -26.95
N CYS A 753 -14.72 2.91 -25.61
CA CYS A 753 -14.93 4.14 -24.85
C CYS A 753 -13.75 5.09 -25.03
N SER A 754 -12.53 4.61 -24.77
CA SER A 754 -11.35 5.49 -24.78
C SER A 754 -11.09 6.11 -26.15
N THR A 755 -11.29 5.37 -27.25
CA THR A 755 -11.11 5.93 -28.61
C THR A 755 -12.23 6.89 -28.99
N SER A 756 -13.50 6.58 -28.66
CA SER A 756 -14.63 7.43 -29.02
C SER A 756 -14.64 8.75 -28.24
N GLU A 757 -14.42 8.71 -26.92
CA GLU A 757 -14.35 9.92 -26.10
C GLU A 757 -13.17 10.82 -26.49
N MET A 758 -12.00 10.22 -26.69
CA MET A 758 -10.79 10.96 -27.07
C MET A 758 -10.97 11.65 -28.44
N ALA A 759 -11.60 10.97 -29.40
CA ALA A 759 -11.92 11.53 -30.71
C ALA A 759 -12.95 12.67 -30.61
N ASP A 760 -14.06 12.43 -29.90
CA ASP A 760 -15.17 13.40 -29.75
C ASP A 760 -14.73 14.69 -29.04
N LYS A 761 -14.09 14.58 -27.87
CA LYS A 761 -13.57 15.72 -27.11
C LYS A 761 -12.51 16.51 -27.88
N GLY A 762 -11.77 15.83 -28.76
CA GLY A 762 -10.77 16.43 -29.64
C GLY A 762 -11.34 17.08 -30.91
N GLY A 763 -12.58 16.74 -31.30
CA GLY A 763 -13.16 17.14 -32.58
C GLY A 763 -12.42 16.54 -33.79
N VAL A 764 -11.82 15.35 -33.63
CA VAL A 764 -11.00 14.64 -34.62
C VAL A 764 -11.44 13.18 -34.70
N GLY A 765 -10.80 12.37 -35.54
CA GLY A 765 -10.99 10.91 -35.52
C GLY A 765 -9.76 10.16 -35.00
N ILE A 766 -9.97 8.88 -34.73
CA ILE A 766 -8.92 7.94 -34.35
C ILE A 766 -9.00 6.72 -35.25
N GLU A 767 -7.89 6.39 -35.89
CA GLU A 767 -7.69 5.11 -36.57
C GLU A 767 -6.83 4.20 -35.69
N LEU A 768 -7.28 2.98 -35.41
CA LEU A 768 -6.60 2.00 -34.56
C LEU A 768 -6.52 0.64 -35.27
N ASP A 769 -5.35 0.02 -35.25
CA ASP A 769 -5.10 -1.33 -35.78
C ASP A 769 -5.01 -2.35 -34.64
N LEU A 770 -6.00 -3.26 -34.59
CA LEU A 770 -6.09 -4.28 -33.57
C LEU A 770 -5.00 -5.34 -33.68
N ASP A 771 -4.37 -5.52 -34.84
CA ASP A 771 -3.25 -6.48 -35.00
C ASP A 771 -1.99 -6.03 -34.25
N LEU A 772 -1.92 -4.74 -33.88
CA LEU A 772 -0.82 -4.16 -33.11
C LEU A 772 -1.09 -4.20 -31.60
N ILE A 773 -2.32 -4.43 -31.16
CA ILE A 773 -2.69 -4.43 -29.75
C ILE A 773 -2.12 -5.69 -29.07
N PRO A 774 -1.38 -5.56 -27.95
CA PRO A 774 -0.85 -6.71 -27.23
C PRO A 774 -1.99 -7.55 -26.66
N ALA A 775 -2.10 -8.81 -27.09
CA ALA A 775 -3.10 -9.76 -26.62
C ALA A 775 -2.45 -10.99 -25.99
N ARG A 776 -3.04 -11.48 -24.89
CA ARG A 776 -2.57 -12.71 -24.22
C ARG A 776 -3.35 -13.96 -24.65
N GLU A 777 -4.51 -13.78 -25.28
CA GLU A 777 -5.33 -14.88 -25.79
C GLU A 777 -5.29 -14.93 -27.32
N PRO A 778 -4.97 -16.09 -27.94
CA PRO A 778 -4.97 -16.20 -29.39
C PRO A 778 -6.39 -16.20 -29.97
N GLY A 779 -6.51 -15.70 -31.20
CA GLY A 779 -7.74 -15.77 -31.99
C GLY A 779 -8.86 -14.84 -31.50
N MET A 780 -8.52 -13.75 -30.80
CA MET A 780 -9.50 -12.73 -30.45
C MET A 780 -10.06 -12.04 -31.69
N THR A 781 -11.38 -11.86 -31.71
CA THR A 781 -12.14 -11.17 -32.76
C THR A 781 -12.16 -9.66 -32.50
N PRO A 782 -12.47 -8.81 -33.51
CA PRO A 782 -12.60 -7.37 -33.30
C PRO A 782 -13.59 -6.99 -32.19
N TYR A 783 -14.70 -7.73 -32.08
CA TYR A 783 -15.68 -7.56 -31.02
C TYR A 783 -15.05 -7.77 -29.62
N GLU A 784 -14.26 -8.83 -29.45
CA GLU A 784 -13.62 -9.15 -28.16
C GLU A 784 -12.51 -8.14 -27.80
N TYR A 785 -11.73 -7.64 -28.76
CA TYR A 785 -10.74 -6.59 -28.49
C TYR A 785 -11.40 -5.29 -28.03
N LEU A 786 -12.46 -4.86 -28.74
CA LEU A 786 -13.09 -3.56 -28.54
C LEU A 786 -13.88 -3.48 -27.23
N LEU A 787 -14.42 -4.60 -26.78
CA LEU A 787 -15.26 -4.70 -25.58
C LEU A 787 -14.55 -5.33 -24.38
N SER A 788 -13.28 -5.71 -24.54
CA SER A 788 -12.46 -6.19 -23.44
C SER A 788 -12.29 -5.10 -22.40
N GLU A 789 -12.60 -5.42 -21.16
CA GLU A 789 -12.41 -4.57 -19.98
C GLU A 789 -11.22 -5.08 -19.14
N SER A 790 -10.20 -5.67 -19.79
CA SER A 790 -8.92 -5.98 -19.13
C SER A 790 -8.38 -4.74 -18.41
N GLN A 791 -7.87 -4.95 -17.20
CA GLN A 791 -7.47 -3.85 -16.31
C GLN A 791 -6.05 -3.33 -16.61
N GLU A 792 -5.70 -2.21 -15.97
CA GLU A 792 -4.38 -1.58 -16.03
C GLU A 792 -3.88 -1.26 -17.46
N ARG A 793 -4.75 -0.66 -18.27
CA ARG A 793 -4.44 -0.20 -19.64
C ARG A 793 -4.80 1.27 -19.82
N MET A 794 -4.10 1.93 -20.74
CA MET A 794 -4.37 3.30 -21.13
C MET A 794 -4.13 3.53 -22.63
N LEU A 795 -4.78 4.57 -23.14
CA LEU A 795 -4.58 5.07 -24.50
C LEU A 795 -3.95 6.46 -24.46
N PHE A 796 -2.90 6.67 -25.25
CA PHE A 796 -2.15 7.92 -25.31
C PHE A 796 -2.13 8.47 -26.73
N VAL A 797 -2.12 9.79 -26.86
CA VAL A 797 -1.71 10.48 -28.09
C VAL A 797 -0.36 11.11 -27.84
N ALA A 798 0.66 10.71 -28.60
CA ALA A 798 1.99 11.30 -28.48
C ALA A 798 2.23 12.35 -29.56
N THR A 799 3.09 13.32 -29.26
CA THR A 799 3.59 14.25 -30.27
C THR A 799 4.39 13.47 -31.32
N LYS A 800 4.02 13.60 -32.58
CA LYS A 800 4.70 12.92 -33.69
C LYS A 800 6.22 13.15 -33.69
N GLY A 801 6.98 12.05 -33.77
CA GLY A 801 8.44 12.03 -33.70
C GLY A 801 9.00 11.86 -32.27
N ARG A 802 8.14 11.80 -31.25
CA ARG A 802 8.51 11.56 -29.84
C ARG A 802 7.89 10.29 -29.26
N GLU A 803 7.20 9.48 -30.06
CA GLU A 803 6.58 8.23 -29.61
C GLU A 803 7.56 7.24 -28.97
N GLN A 804 8.79 7.16 -29.49
CA GLN A 804 9.82 6.26 -28.94
C GLN A 804 10.23 6.64 -27.52
N GLU A 805 10.25 7.94 -27.21
CA GLU A 805 10.55 8.44 -25.86
C GLU A 805 9.55 7.89 -24.84
N LEU A 806 8.26 7.87 -25.19
CA LEU A 806 7.22 7.29 -24.34
C LEU A 806 7.34 5.76 -24.25
N ILE A 807 7.55 5.08 -25.38
CA ILE A 807 7.71 3.62 -25.40
C ILE A 807 8.86 3.17 -24.50
N ASP A 808 9.98 3.89 -24.54
CA ASP A 808 11.15 3.58 -23.70
C ASP A 808 10.83 3.74 -22.20
N ILE A 809 10.03 4.76 -21.83
CA ILE A 809 9.57 4.95 -20.45
C ILE A 809 8.68 3.79 -20.01
N PHE A 810 7.67 3.40 -20.78
CA PHE A 810 6.79 2.30 -20.37
C PHE A 810 7.52 0.95 -20.32
N HIS A 811 8.44 0.67 -21.25
CA HIS A 811 9.27 -0.54 -21.20
C HIS A 811 10.22 -0.58 -19.99
N LYS A 812 10.76 0.58 -19.59
CA LYS A 812 11.54 0.72 -18.34
C LYS A 812 10.78 0.22 -17.12
N TRP A 813 9.46 0.45 -17.10
CA TRP A 813 8.55 0.04 -16.03
C TRP A 813 7.92 -1.35 -16.24
N GLU A 814 8.46 -2.17 -17.16
CA GLU A 814 7.95 -3.50 -17.53
C GLU A 814 6.51 -3.52 -18.08
N LEU A 815 6.05 -2.42 -18.67
CA LEU A 815 4.73 -2.30 -19.27
C LEU A 815 4.80 -2.45 -20.79
N GLN A 816 3.72 -2.94 -21.41
CA GLN A 816 3.62 -2.91 -22.87
C GLN A 816 3.45 -1.47 -23.35
N ALA A 817 4.07 -1.12 -24.47
CA ALA A 817 3.83 0.14 -25.16
C ALA A 817 4.02 -0.02 -26.67
N VAL A 818 2.96 0.23 -27.43
CA VAL A 818 2.96 0.10 -28.89
C VAL A 818 2.21 1.24 -29.54
N VAL A 819 2.70 1.71 -30.70
CA VAL A 819 1.92 2.59 -31.57
C VAL A 819 0.88 1.73 -32.26
N ALA A 820 -0.37 1.87 -31.84
CA ALA A 820 -1.48 1.09 -32.36
C ALA A 820 -2.31 1.84 -33.42
N GLY A 821 -2.08 3.14 -33.58
CA GLY A 821 -2.93 3.95 -34.45
C GLY A 821 -2.45 5.37 -34.69
N SER A 822 -3.33 6.20 -35.23
CA SER A 822 -3.08 7.63 -35.43
C SER A 822 -4.34 8.50 -35.38
N VAL A 823 -4.16 9.78 -35.06
CA VAL A 823 -5.22 10.79 -35.14
C VAL A 823 -5.48 11.15 -36.60
N ILE A 824 -6.75 11.14 -37.02
CA ILE A 824 -7.19 11.43 -38.39
C ILE A 824 -8.10 12.66 -38.43
N GLU A 825 -8.29 13.23 -39.62
CA GLU A 825 -9.12 14.44 -39.80
C GLU A 825 -10.62 14.13 -39.77
N GLU A 826 -11.03 13.00 -40.35
CA GLU A 826 -12.43 12.58 -40.34
C GLU A 826 -12.87 12.23 -38.91
N PRO A 827 -13.97 12.78 -38.36
CA PRO A 827 -14.39 12.59 -36.97
C PRO A 827 -15.06 11.22 -36.75
N VAL A 828 -14.31 10.15 -37.04
CA VAL A 828 -14.74 8.76 -36.94
C VAL A 828 -13.75 7.97 -36.07
N VAL A 829 -14.27 6.95 -35.41
CA VAL A 829 -13.47 5.85 -34.85
C VAL A 829 -13.39 4.78 -35.92
N ARG A 830 -12.21 4.60 -36.51
CA ARG A 830 -11.94 3.58 -37.53
C ARG A 830 -11.06 2.48 -36.92
N ILE A 831 -11.55 1.26 -36.95
CA ILE A 831 -10.86 0.10 -36.42
C ILE A 831 -10.45 -0.81 -37.58
N LEU A 832 -9.15 -1.10 -37.67
CA LEU A 832 -8.57 -2.02 -38.63
C LEU A 832 -8.30 -3.38 -37.98
N TYR A 833 -8.49 -4.44 -38.73
CA TYR A 833 -8.11 -5.79 -38.34
C TYR A 833 -7.80 -6.63 -39.59
N GLN A 834 -6.63 -7.26 -39.62
CA GLN A 834 -6.12 -8.05 -40.74
C GLN A 834 -6.09 -7.26 -42.06
N GLY A 835 -5.82 -5.96 -41.98
CA GLY A 835 -5.73 -5.05 -43.13
C GLY A 835 -7.07 -4.55 -43.70
N GLU A 836 -8.20 -4.90 -43.07
CA GLU A 836 -9.56 -4.48 -43.48
C GLU A 836 -10.22 -3.63 -42.38
N ILE A 837 -11.22 -2.81 -42.76
CA ILE A 837 -12.01 -2.03 -41.80
C ILE A 837 -12.97 -2.97 -41.06
N ALA A 838 -12.69 -3.19 -39.77
CA ALA A 838 -13.51 -4.00 -38.88
C ALA A 838 -14.69 -3.21 -38.28
N ALA A 839 -14.53 -1.90 -38.05
CA ALA A 839 -15.59 -1.00 -37.62
C ALA A 839 -15.29 0.43 -38.06
N GLU A 840 -16.31 1.18 -38.46
CA GLU A 840 -16.18 2.63 -38.69
C GLU A 840 -17.46 3.34 -38.27
N VAL A 841 -17.36 4.13 -37.19
CA VAL A 841 -18.50 4.82 -36.57
C VAL A 841 -18.11 6.27 -36.29
N THR A 842 -19.03 7.22 -36.48
CA THR A 842 -18.82 8.61 -36.08
C THR A 842 -18.58 8.71 -34.58
N ALA A 843 -17.53 9.42 -34.15
CA ALA A 843 -17.15 9.50 -32.74
C ALA A 843 -18.30 10.05 -31.86
N THR A 844 -18.97 11.10 -32.33
CA THR A 844 -20.11 11.72 -31.64
C THR A 844 -21.28 10.75 -31.42
N ALA A 845 -21.50 9.78 -32.32
CA ALA A 845 -22.61 8.83 -32.20
C ALA A 845 -22.40 7.81 -31.06
N LEU A 846 -21.14 7.61 -30.65
CA LEU A 846 -20.77 6.76 -29.53
C LEU A 846 -20.65 7.56 -28.22
N ALA A 847 -20.14 8.79 -28.26
CA ALA A 847 -19.86 9.59 -27.06
C ALA A 847 -21.01 10.55 -26.68
N ASP A 848 -21.28 11.59 -27.48
CA ASP A 848 -22.12 12.72 -27.07
C ASP A 848 -23.58 12.61 -27.54
N ASP A 849 -23.79 12.25 -28.80
CA ASP A 849 -25.10 12.13 -29.44
C ASP A 849 -25.69 10.72 -29.16
N THR A 850 -25.96 10.44 -27.89
CA THR A 850 -26.50 9.17 -27.42
C THR A 850 -28.00 9.28 -27.11
N PRO A 851 -28.75 8.16 -27.06
CA PRO A 851 -30.17 8.20 -26.74
C PRO A 851 -30.41 8.76 -25.32
N ILE A 852 -31.23 9.81 -25.22
CA ILE A 852 -31.64 10.38 -23.92
C ILE A 852 -33.10 10.02 -23.64
N TYR A 853 -33.38 9.55 -22.43
CA TYR A 853 -34.74 9.24 -22.00
C TYR A 853 -35.32 10.36 -21.15
N HIS A 854 -36.43 10.93 -21.63
CA HIS A 854 -37.25 11.84 -20.84
C HIS A 854 -38.35 11.04 -20.14
N ARG A 855 -38.21 10.88 -18.83
CA ARG A 855 -39.22 10.22 -17.97
C ARG A 855 -40.16 11.27 -17.38
N GLU A 856 -41.43 10.91 -17.23
CA GLU A 856 -42.41 11.76 -16.55
C GLU A 856 -42.17 11.73 -15.04
N LEU A 857 -41.93 12.90 -14.44
CA LEU A 857 -41.75 13.04 -13.00
C LEU A 857 -43.11 13.02 -12.30
N LEU A 858 -43.26 12.19 -11.25
CA LEU A 858 -44.45 12.21 -10.41
C LEU A 858 -44.66 13.61 -9.79
N THR A 859 -45.85 14.18 -9.99
CA THR A 859 -46.21 15.50 -9.44
C THR A 859 -46.42 15.50 -7.93
N GLU A 860 -46.63 14.31 -7.36
CA GLU A 860 -47.01 14.08 -5.98
C GLU A 860 -46.12 12.98 -5.37
N PRO A 861 -45.75 13.07 -4.09
CA PRO A 861 -44.96 12.02 -3.46
C PRO A 861 -45.65 10.65 -3.56
N PRO A 862 -44.88 9.56 -3.74
CA PRO A 862 -45.42 8.21 -3.83
C PRO A 862 -46.09 7.78 -2.52
N ALA A 863 -46.94 6.74 -2.60
CA ALA A 863 -47.77 6.31 -1.47
C ALA A 863 -46.97 5.98 -0.21
N TYR A 864 -45.83 5.28 -0.35
CA TYR A 864 -44.98 4.91 0.78
C TYR A 864 -44.43 6.15 1.51
N ALA A 865 -44.00 7.18 0.78
CA ALA A 865 -43.46 8.42 1.36
C ALA A 865 -44.57 9.21 2.06
N LYS A 866 -45.78 9.24 1.49
CA LYS A 866 -46.96 9.87 2.11
C LYS A 866 -47.37 9.17 3.41
N GLU A 867 -47.33 7.85 3.45
CA GLU A 867 -47.61 7.05 4.65
C GLU A 867 -46.54 7.27 5.71
N ALA A 868 -45.26 7.17 5.34
CA ALA A 868 -44.15 7.41 6.26
C ALA A 868 -44.20 8.81 6.87
N ALA A 869 -44.56 9.84 6.10
CA ALA A 869 -44.67 11.22 6.56
C ALA A 869 -45.83 11.49 7.55
N GLN A 870 -46.78 10.55 7.72
CA GLN A 870 -47.85 10.67 8.72
C GLN A 870 -47.39 10.34 10.14
N TRP A 871 -46.25 9.64 10.27
CA TRP A 871 -45.69 9.29 11.57
C TRP A 871 -45.16 10.54 12.29
N THR A 872 -45.41 10.59 13.60
CA THR A 872 -44.95 11.65 14.52
C THR A 872 -44.43 11.04 15.81
N ALA A 873 -43.69 11.81 16.62
CA ALA A 873 -43.18 11.32 17.90
C ALA A 873 -44.28 10.89 18.89
N ASP A 874 -45.53 11.38 18.72
CA ASP A 874 -46.70 10.97 19.51
C ASP A 874 -47.11 9.51 19.27
N ASN A 875 -46.63 8.87 18.20
CA ASN A 875 -46.83 7.46 17.96
C ASN A 875 -45.99 6.56 18.90
N LEU A 876 -44.98 7.11 19.56
CA LEU A 876 -44.20 6.39 20.58
C LEU A 876 -44.86 6.51 21.97
N PRO A 877 -44.71 5.50 22.84
CA PRO A 877 -45.21 5.58 24.21
C PRO A 877 -44.60 6.76 24.95
N GLY A 878 -45.28 7.23 26.00
CA GLY A 878 -44.75 8.28 26.87
C GLY A 878 -43.44 7.83 27.53
N CYS A 879 -42.52 8.78 27.71
CA CYS A 879 -41.24 8.56 28.37
C CYS A 879 -41.17 9.32 29.71
N ASP A 880 -40.26 8.90 30.58
CA ASP A 880 -39.96 9.57 31.85
C ASP A 880 -38.46 9.85 31.98
N TYR A 881 -38.02 10.37 33.13
CA TYR A 881 -36.63 10.74 33.35
C TYR A 881 -35.66 9.55 33.41
N GLN A 882 -36.15 8.32 33.54
CA GLN A 882 -35.31 7.11 33.57
C GLN A 882 -35.28 6.39 32.22
N GLY A 883 -36.35 6.46 31.42
CA GLY A 883 -36.44 5.69 30.19
C GLY A 883 -37.80 5.73 29.49
N ILE A 884 -38.02 4.72 28.65
CA ILE A 884 -39.21 4.55 27.82
C ILE A 884 -39.54 3.06 27.65
N ASP A 885 -40.83 2.76 27.45
CA ASP A 885 -41.24 1.41 27.03
C ASP A 885 -40.94 1.18 25.55
N VAL A 886 -40.23 0.09 25.23
CA VAL A 886 -39.93 -0.33 23.86
C VAL A 886 -40.52 -1.72 23.65
N GLN A 887 -41.63 -1.78 22.89
CA GLN A 887 -42.33 -3.03 22.56
C GLN A 887 -42.67 -3.89 23.80
N GLY A 888 -43.12 -3.27 24.89
CA GLY A 888 -43.49 -3.94 26.14
C GLY A 888 -42.31 -4.27 27.07
N THR A 889 -41.10 -3.80 26.74
CA THR A 889 -39.92 -3.87 27.62
C THR A 889 -39.46 -2.47 27.96
N TYR A 890 -39.48 -2.12 29.25
CA TYR A 890 -38.96 -0.84 29.71
C TYR A 890 -37.43 -0.81 29.57
N LYS A 891 -36.91 0.20 28.85
CA LYS A 891 -35.47 0.43 28.65
C LYS A 891 -35.08 1.79 29.21
N THR A 892 -33.98 1.82 29.95
CA THR A 892 -33.39 3.05 30.46
C THR A 892 -32.65 3.84 29.37
N TRP A 893 -32.46 5.14 29.55
CA TRP A 893 -31.66 5.96 28.63
C TRP A 893 -30.21 5.48 28.50
N ASN A 894 -29.63 4.97 29.58
CA ASN A 894 -28.31 4.33 29.56
C ASN A 894 -28.28 3.09 28.64
N GLU A 895 -29.28 2.20 28.75
CA GLU A 895 -29.37 1.00 27.92
C GLU A 895 -29.60 1.35 26.44
N ILE A 896 -30.39 2.38 26.17
CA ILE A 896 -30.62 2.89 24.81
C ILE A 896 -29.33 3.45 24.21
N LEU A 897 -28.59 4.29 24.95
CA LEU A 897 -27.30 4.81 24.48
C LEU A 897 -26.31 3.67 24.17
N LEU A 898 -26.20 2.69 25.08
CA LEU A 898 -25.32 1.53 24.85
C LEU A 898 -25.77 0.66 23.68
N GLN A 899 -27.09 0.53 23.45
CA GLN A 899 -27.62 -0.15 22.28
C GLN A 899 -27.26 0.58 20.98
N LEU A 900 -27.40 1.91 20.95
CA LEU A 900 -27.05 2.71 19.77
C LEU A 900 -25.56 2.65 19.45
N LEU A 901 -24.71 2.76 20.46
CA LEU A 901 -23.26 2.61 20.29
C LEU A 901 -22.87 1.19 19.83
N ASP A 902 -23.70 0.19 20.11
CA ASP A 902 -23.53 -1.18 19.64
C ASP A 902 -24.11 -1.44 18.24
N THR A 903 -24.82 -0.48 17.66
CA THR A 903 -25.33 -0.55 16.28
C THR A 903 -24.17 -0.35 15.31
N PRO A 904 -23.88 -1.28 14.38
CA PRO A 904 -22.74 -1.18 13.47
C PRO A 904 -22.62 0.12 12.67
N THR A 905 -23.75 0.79 12.36
CA THR A 905 -23.77 2.10 11.69
C THR A 905 -23.15 3.21 12.54
N ILE A 906 -23.40 3.25 13.85
CA ILE A 906 -22.79 4.22 14.80
C ILE A 906 -21.43 3.71 15.31
N ALA A 907 -21.32 2.40 15.55
CA ALA A 907 -20.17 1.80 16.20
C ALA A 907 -18.84 2.05 15.47
N SER A 908 -17.73 1.83 16.18
CA SER A 908 -16.40 2.04 15.65
C SER A 908 -16.14 1.27 14.37
N LYS A 909 -15.61 1.96 13.35
CA LYS A 909 -15.12 1.33 12.11
C LYS A 909 -13.68 0.82 12.22
N GLN A 910 -13.13 0.75 13.44
CA GLN A 910 -11.73 0.37 13.72
C GLN A 910 -11.33 -0.98 13.16
N TRP A 911 -12.23 -1.95 13.19
CA TRP A 911 -11.96 -3.26 12.59
C TRP A 911 -11.63 -3.15 11.10
N VAL A 912 -12.21 -2.19 10.38
CA VAL A 912 -12.05 -1.97 8.94
C VAL A 912 -10.75 -1.21 8.63
N TYR A 913 -10.56 -0.01 9.18
CA TYR A 913 -9.41 0.82 8.82
C TYR A 913 -8.06 0.31 9.36
N ARG A 914 -8.07 -0.67 10.29
CA ARG A 914 -6.86 -1.41 10.68
C ARG A 914 -6.42 -2.47 9.67
N GLN A 915 -7.29 -2.83 8.72
CA GLN A 915 -6.92 -3.72 7.61
C GLN A 915 -6.20 -2.95 6.49
N TYR A 916 -6.40 -1.63 6.42
CA TYR A 916 -5.77 -0.76 5.43
C TYR A 916 -4.54 -0.07 6.00
N ASP A 917 -3.65 0.34 5.11
CA ASP A 917 -2.76 1.43 5.46
C ASP A 917 -3.51 2.77 5.42
N HIS A 918 -3.27 3.63 6.41
CA HIS A 918 -3.87 4.96 6.56
C HIS A 918 -2.81 6.05 6.82
N GLN A 919 -1.52 5.72 6.71
CA GLN A 919 -0.39 6.58 7.08
C GLN A 919 0.71 6.68 5.99
N VAL A 920 0.66 5.87 4.94
CA VAL A 920 1.62 5.89 3.84
C VAL A 920 1.71 7.29 3.26
N GLN A 921 2.93 7.69 2.88
CA GLN A 921 3.35 9.05 2.52
C GLN A 921 3.53 10.01 3.71
N ASN A 922 3.17 9.59 4.94
CA ASN A 922 3.27 10.36 6.18
C ASN A 922 2.60 11.76 6.08
N ASN A 923 1.55 11.84 5.25
CA ASN A 923 0.79 13.07 5.02
C ASN A 923 -0.50 13.10 5.84
N THR A 924 -1.07 11.95 6.24
CA THR A 924 -2.25 11.91 7.11
C THR A 924 -1.95 12.52 8.48
N ILE A 925 -2.67 13.58 8.84
CA ILE A 925 -2.52 14.29 10.12
C ILE A 925 -3.54 13.79 11.15
N LEU A 926 -4.82 13.71 10.76
CA LEU A 926 -5.88 13.13 11.56
C LEU A 926 -6.21 11.76 10.99
N LEU A 927 -6.00 10.72 11.82
CA LEU A 927 -6.20 9.32 11.43
C LEU A 927 -7.70 8.97 11.43
N PRO A 928 -8.12 7.93 10.67
CA PRO A 928 -9.52 7.48 10.65
C PRO A 928 -10.09 7.28 12.06
N GLY A 929 -11.29 7.80 12.30
CA GLY A 929 -12.00 7.71 13.59
C GLY A 929 -11.51 8.68 14.68
N GLY A 930 -10.57 9.58 14.38
CA GLY A 930 -10.14 10.65 15.29
C GLY A 930 -10.87 11.99 15.10
N ALA A 931 -11.59 12.16 13.99
CA ALA A 931 -12.29 13.38 13.61
C ALA A 931 -13.37 13.09 12.56
N ASP A 932 -14.24 14.08 12.34
CA ASP A 932 -15.34 14.02 11.36
C ASP A 932 -14.87 13.97 9.91
N ALA A 933 -13.65 14.44 9.61
CA ALA A 933 -13.05 14.36 8.27
C ALA A 933 -11.56 14.00 8.34
N ALA A 934 -11.06 13.30 7.31
CA ALA A 934 -9.63 13.08 7.16
C ALA A 934 -8.91 14.41 6.91
N VAL A 935 -7.71 14.56 7.45
CA VAL A 935 -6.84 15.71 7.17
C VAL A 935 -5.51 15.20 6.62
N ILE A 936 -5.16 15.64 5.41
CA ILE A 936 -3.94 15.25 4.70
C ILE A 936 -3.09 16.50 4.47
N ARG A 937 -1.82 16.46 4.87
CA ARG A 937 -0.81 17.48 4.54
C ARG A 937 -0.56 17.47 3.04
N VAL A 938 -0.61 18.65 2.41
CA VAL A 938 -0.28 18.81 1.00
C VAL A 938 1.20 19.21 0.91
N ARG A 939 2.02 18.31 0.37
CA ARG A 939 3.48 18.46 0.31
C ARG A 939 3.97 18.11 -1.11
N PRO A 940 4.65 19.04 -1.81
CA PRO A 940 5.42 18.69 -3.00
C PRO A 940 6.50 17.66 -2.66
N ILE A 941 6.76 16.69 -3.54
CA ILE A 941 7.66 15.54 -3.26
C ILE A 941 9.05 15.94 -2.74
N ASP A 942 9.62 17.04 -3.25
CA ASP A 942 10.94 17.52 -2.84
C ASP A 942 10.93 18.46 -1.62
N ALA A 943 9.75 18.84 -1.12
CA ALA A 943 9.61 19.72 0.03
C ALA A 943 9.71 18.93 1.34
N LYS A 944 10.32 19.53 2.37
CA LYS A 944 10.38 18.92 3.69
C LYS A 944 9.04 19.08 4.42
N PRO A 945 8.60 18.08 5.20
CA PRO A 945 7.34 18.14 5.95
C PRO A 945 7.25 19.36 6.88
N GLU A 946 8.34 19.75 7.53
CA GLU A 946 8.39 20.91 8.44
C GLU A 946 8.15 22.26 7.75
N ASP A 947 8.30 22.32 6.43
CA ASP A 947 8.12 23.55 5.63
C ASP A 947 6.70 23.65 5.04
N CYS A 948 5.83 22.64 5.24
CA CYS A 948 4.52 22.52 4.60
C CYS A 948 3.39 22.62 5.63
N ASN A 949 2.72 23.78 5.68
CA ASN A 949 1.61 24.03 6.62
C ASN A 949 0.22 23.91 5.97
N ILE A 950 0.13 23.71 4.65
CA ILE A 950 -1.17 23.59 3.96
C ILE A 950 -1.62 22.14 4.03
N GLY A 951 -2.93 21.95 4.22
CA GLY A 951 -3.58 20.65 4.17
C GLY A 951 -4.86 20.68 3.35
N VAL A 952 -5.36 19.49 3.06
CA VAL A 952 -6.69 19.24 2.53
C VAL A 952 -7.44 18.39 3.53
N ALA A 953 -8.72 18.68 3.75
CA ALA A 953 -9.63 17.77 4.42
C ALA A 953 -10.56 17.11 3.41
N SER A 954 -10.98 15.88 3.68
CA SER A 954 -11.90 15.14 2.82
C SER A 954 -12.85 14.26 3.63
N THR A 955 -14.08 14.15 3.16
CA THR A 955 -15.14 13.32 3.75
C THR A 955 -16.05 12.74 2.67
N THR A 956 -16.83 11.72 3.04
CA THR A 956 -17.90 11.13 2.23
C THR A 956 -19.12 10.93 3.11
N ASP A 957 -20.27 11.50 2.73
CA ASP A 957 -21.46 11.51 3.60
C ASP A 957 -22.74 11.26 2.79
N CYS A 958 -23.62 10.40 3.33
CA CYS A 958 -25.01 10.27 2.92
C CYS A 958 -25.82 9.42 3.91
N ASN A 959 -26.76 10.03 4.64
CA ASN A 959 -27.78 9.28 5.39
C ASN A 959 -28.90 8.78 4.46
N PRO A 960 -28.95 7.48 4.11
CA PRO A 960 -29.85 6.98 3.07
C PRO A 960 -31.31 6.92 3.52
N ARG A 961 -31.58 6.86 4.84
CA ARG A 961 -32.95 6.86 5.37
C ARG A 961 -33.62 8.21 5.16
N TYR A 962 -32.87 9.29 5.30
CA TYR A 962 -33.40 10.63 5.02
C TYR A 962 -33.82 10.74 3.56
N VAL A 963 -32.95 10.30 2.65
CA VAL A 963 -33.23 10.35 1.20
C VAL A 963 -34.39 9.41 0.83
N TYR A 964 -34.51 8.25 1.48
CA TYR A 964 -35.65 7.36 1.26
C TYR A 964 -36.99 8.01 1.63
N LEU A 965 -37.03 8.69 2.78
CA LEU A 965 -38.23 9.33 3.33
C LEU A 965 -38.59 10.64 2.60
N ASP A 966 -37.59 11.47 2.31
CA ASP A 966 -37.71 12.69 1.53
C ASP A 966 -36.43 12.89 0.69
N PRO A 967 -36.42 12.50 -0.60
CA PRO A 967 -35.21 12.54 -1.40
C PRO A 967 -34.62 13.94 -1.58
N TYR A 968 -35.46 14.98 -1.55
CA TYR A 968 -35.01 16.36 -1.72
C TYR A 968 -34.33 16.87 -0.45
N GLU A 969 -34.99 16.76 0.70
CA GLU A 969 -34.41 17.21 1.97
C GLU A 969 -33.25 16.31 2.43
N GLY A 970 -33.34 15.00 2.22
CA GLY A 970 -32.25 14.08 2.54
C GLY A 970 -30.98 14.34 1.72
N ALA A 971 -31.12 14.64 0.43
CA ALA A 971 -29.96 14.95 -0.41
C ALA A 971 -29.35 16.33 -0.07
N LYS A 972 -30.17 17.31 0.34
CA LYS A 972 -29.66 18.57 0.92
C LYS A 972 -28.86 18.30 2.19
N ALA A 973 -29.36 17.42 3.06
CA ALA A 973 -28.72 17.06 4.31
C ALA A 973 -27.35 16.42 4.08
N ALA A 974 -27.21 15.51 3.10
CA ALA A 974 -25.94 14.89 2.76
C ALA A 974 -24.85 15.91 2.36
N VAL A 975 -25.19 16.90 1.52
CA VAL A 975 -24.24 17.96 1.14
C VAL A 975 -23.91 18.87 2.34
N ALA A 976 -24.92 19.19 3.17
CA ALA A 976 -24.73 20.03 4.35
C ALA A 976 -23.84 19.35 5.40
N GLU A 977 -24.04 18.06 5.65
CA GLU A 977 -23.25 17.23 6.55
C GLU A 977 -21.80 17.11 6.09
N ALA A 978 -21.55 16.82 4.81
CA ALA A 978 -20.19 16.79 4.27
C ALA A 978 -19.45 18.13 4.49
N ALA A 979 -20.12 19.26 4.24
CA ALA A 979 -19.55 20.58 4.50
C ALA A 979 -19.32 20.85 6.00
N ARG A 980 -20.18 20.30 6.86
CA ARG A 980 -20.09 20.42 8.32
C ARG A 980 -18.91 19.62 8.88
N ASN A 981 -18.73 18.39 8.41
CA ASN A 981 -17.62 17.51 8.80
C ASN A 981 -16.26 18.12 8.44
N LEU A 982 -16.14 18.72 7.25
CA LEU A 982 -14.96 19.53 6.89
C LEU A 982 -14.77 20.74 7.82
N SER A 983 -15.86 21.40 8.20
CA SER A 983 -15.81 22.56 9.08
C SER A 983 -15.39 22.22 10.51
N CYS A 984 -15.75 21.03 11.02
CA CYS A 984 -15.33 20.53 12.33
C CYS A 984 -13.82 20.32 12.46
N VAL A 985 -13.11 20.09 11.35
CA VAL A 985 -11.64 20.04 11.33
C VAL A 985 -10.99 21.37 10.94
N GLY A 986 -11.79 22.43 10.74
CA GLY A 986 -11.35 23.78 10.39
C GLY A 986 -11.16 24.05 8.89
N ALA A 987 -11.51 23.08 8.04
CA ALA A 987 -11.34 23.17 6.59
C ALA A 987 -12.46 23.97 5.92
N GLU A 988 -12.12 24.77 4.91
CA GLU A 988 -13.09 25.48 4.08
C GLU A 988 -13.62 24.56 2.97
N PRO A 989 -14.91 24.23 2.91
CA PRO A 989 -15.47 23.42 1.83
C PRO A 989 -15.21 24.05 0.45
N LEU A 990 -14.77 23.25 -0.52
CA LEU A 990 -14.41 23.76 -1.86
C LEU A 990 -15.32 23.25 -2.97
N ALA A 991 -15.49 21.92 -3.05
CA ALA A 991 -16.12 21.27 -4.18
C ALA A 991 -16.55 19.83 -3.82
N VAL A 992 -17.46 19.31 -4.63
CA VAL A 992 -18.10 17.99 -4.45
C VAL A 992 -17.79 17.09 -5.64
N THR A 993 -17.61 15.81 -5.36
CA THR A 993 -17.83 14.73 -6.31
C THR A 993 -18.95 13.83 -5.79
N ASP A 994 -19.92 13.50 -6.62
CA ASP A 994 -21.11 12.74 -6.20
C ASP A 994 -21.12 11.31 -6.75
N ASN A 995 -21.70 10.39 -5.99
CA ASN A 995 -21.96 9.04 -6.46
C ASN A 995 -23.43 8.66 -6.23
N LEU A 996 -24.21 8.67 -7.31
CA LEU A 996 -25.65 8.48 -7.27
C LEU A 996 -26.01 6.99 -7.35
N ASN A 997 -26.35 6.37 -6.22
CA ASN A 997 -26.77 4.96 -6.17
C ASN A 997 -28.29 4.87 -5.99
N PHE A 998 -29.00 4.36 -7.01
CA PHE A 998 -30.46 4.27 -7.02
C PHE A 998 -30.95 2.94 -7.61
N GLY A 999 -32.18 2.56 -7.28
CA GLY A 999 -32.90 1.49 -7.97
C GLY A 999 -33.23 1.85 -9.43
N SER A 1000 -34.08 1.06 -10.07
CA SER A 1000 -34.41 1.23 -11.48
C SER A 1000 -35.10 2.57 -11.76
N PRO A 1001 -34.55 3.41 -12.66
CA PRO A 1001 -35.16 4.69 -13.06
C PRO A 1001 -36.36 4.49 -14.00
N GLU A 1002 -36.61 3.26 -14.44
CA GLU A 1002 -37.74 2.96 -15.33
C GLU A 1002 -39.08 2.99 -14.57
N LYS A 1003 -39.01 2.77 -13.26
CA LYS A 1003 -40.16 2.79 -12.35
C LYS A 1003 -40.41 4.25 -11.94
N PRO A 1004 -41.66 4.75 -11.97
CA PRO A 1004 -41.97 6.14 -11.62
C PRO A 1004 -41.46 6.56 -10.23
N VAL A 1005 -41.44 5.64 -9.26
CA VAL A 1005 -40.91 5.89 -7.91
C VAL A 1005 -39.39 6.06 -7.93
N GLY A 1006 -38.66 5.19 -8.63
CA GLY A 1006 -37.20 5.26 -8.72
C GLY A 1006 -36.74 6.55 -9.39
N TYR A 1007 -37.38 6.93 -10.51
CA TYR A 1007 -37.08 8.22 -11.16
C TYR A 1007 -37.45 9.42 -10.29
N TRP A 1008 -38.57 9.35 -9.54
CA TRP A 1008 -38.94 10.41 -8.60
C TRP A 1008 -37.91 10.59 -7.48
N GLN A 1009 -37.36 9.50 -6.94
CA GLN A 1009 -36.29 9.57 -5.95
C GLN A 1009 -35.02 10.20 -6.55
N LEU A 1010 -34.57 9.71 -7.72
CA LEU A 1010 -33.39 10.22 -8.41
C LEU A 1010 -33.50 11.72 -8.73
N ALA A 1011 -34.62 12.15 -9.33
CA ALA A 1011 -34.82 13.53 -9.74
C ALA A 1011 -34.88 14.51 -8.56
N ASN A 1012 -35.57 14.14 -7.47
CA ASN A 1012 -35.65 14.99 -6.28
C ASN A 1012 -34.32 15.04 -5.52
N ALA A 1013 -33.59 13.93 -5.46
CA ALA A 1013 -32.24 13.90 -4.90
C ALA A 1013 -31.29 14.80 -5.69
N CYS A 1014 -31.23 14.66 -7.02
CA CYS A 1014 -30.41 15.53 -7.87
C CYS A 1014 -30.75 17.01 -7.65
N LYS A 1015 -32.04 17.34 -7.55
CA LYS A 1015 -32.46 18.71 -7.27
C LYS A 1015 -31.95 19.19 -5.90
N GLY A 1016 -32.07 18.36 -4.86
CA GLY A 1016 -31.58 18.67 -3.51
C GLY A 1016 -30.07 18.93 -3.49
N ILE A 1017 -29.28 18.09 -4.17
CA ILE A 1017 -27.83 18.28 -4.34
C ILE A 1017 -27.52 19.59 -5.05
N ALA A 1018 -28.20 19.86 -6.17
CA ALA A 1018 -27.99 21.06 -6.96
C ALA A 1018 -28.24 22.33 -6.15
N ASP A 1019 -29.34 22.37 -5.40
CA ASP A 1019 -29.72 23.51 -4.59
C ASP A 1019 -28.76 23.69 -3.40
N ALA A 1020 -28.37 22.61 -2.73
CA ALA A 1020 -27.39 22.64 -1.64
C ALA A 1020 -26.00 23.11 -2.09
N CYS A 1021 -25.52 22.61 -3.22
CA CYS A 1021 -24.22 23.01 -3.77
C CYS A 1021 -24.19 24.49 -4.17
N ARG A 1022 -25.30 25.06 -4.64
CA ARG A 1022 -25.41 26.51 -4.92
C ARG A 1022 -25.39 27.33 -3.63
N GLU A 1023 -26.13 26.90 -2.62
CA GLU A 1023 -26.20 27.61 -1.34
C GLU A 1023 -24.85 27.61 -0.60
N LEU A 1024 -24.13 26.49 -0.62
CA LEU A 1024 -22.83 26.34 0.05
C LEU A 1024 -21.64 26.73 -0.84
N SER A 1025 -21.88 27.10 -2.11
CA SER A 1025 -20.84 27.43 -3.09
C SER A 1025 -19.81 26.31 -3.30
N THR A 1026 -20.28 25.07 -3.30
CA THR A 1026 -19.48 23.85 -3.48
C THR A 1026 -19.85 23.18 -4.80
N PRO A 1027 -19.34 23.64 -5.95
CA PRO A 1027 -19.69 23.07 -7.26
C PRO A 1027 -19.32 21.58 -7.37
N VAL A 1028 -20.07 20.87 -8.20
CA VAL A 1028 -19.83 19.46 -8.54
C VAL A 1028 -18.78 19.39 -9.66
N THR A 1029 -17.64 18.75 -9.38
CA THR A 1029 -16.51 18.66 -10.31
C THR A 1029 -16.50 17.38 -11.14
N GLY A 1030 -17.35 16.41 -10.79
CA GLY A 1030 -17.47 15.12 -11.45
C GLY A 1030 -18.15 14.12 -10.53
N GLY A 1031 -18.42 12.91 -11.00
CA GLY A 1031 -19.11 11.91 -10.20
C GLY A 1031 -19.38 10.64 -10.97
N ASN A 1032 -20.18 9.76 -10.38
CA ASN A 1032 -20.62 8.51 -10.96
C ASN A 1032 -22.11 8.29 -10.72
N VAL A 1033 -22.78 7.57 -11.64
CA VAL A 1033 -24.18 7.17 -11.48
C VAL A 1033 -24.30 5.66 -11.59
N SER A 1034 -24.77 5.05 -10.51
CA SER A 1034 -25.08 3.64 -10.41
C SER A 1034 -26.59 3.47 -10.27
N LEU A 1035 -27.25 3.06 -11.35
CA LEU A 1035 -28.70 2.78 -11.36
C LEU A 1035 -28.96 1.27 -11.27
N TYR A 1036 -30.24 0.88 -11.22
CA TYR A 1036 -30.64 -0.53 -11.17
C TYR A 1036 -30.17 -1.29 -9.92
N ASN A 1037 -29.83 -0.57 -8.84
CA ASN A 1037 -29.42 -1.18 -7.59
C ASN A 1037 -30.63 -1.80 -6.85
N GLU A 1038 -31.07 -2.97 -7.30
CA GLU A 1038 -32.20 -3.70 -6.73
C GLU A 1038 -32.09 -5.20 -7.00
N THR A 1039 -32.73 -5.99 -6.14
CA THR A 1039 -32.81 -7.45 -6.28
C THR A 1039 -34.26 -7.91 -6.38
N LEU A 1040 -34.52 -9.08 -6.96
CA LEU A 1040 -35.84 -9.69 -6.93
C LEU A 1040 -36.00 -10.60 -5.69
N ASP A 1041 -37.15 -10.50 -5.01
CA ASP A 1041 -37.50 -11.44 -3.95
C ASP A 1041 -37.97 -12.81 -4.52
N SER A 1042 -38.21 -13.79 -3.65
CA SER A 1042 -38.66 -15.13 -4.05
C SER A 1042 -40.00 -15.17 -4.80
N ALA A 1043 -40.78 -14.08 -4.74
CA ALA A 1043 -42.04 -13.92 -5.48
C ALA A 1043 -41.87 -13.09 -6.76
N GLY A 1044 -40.63 -12.70 -7.09
CA GLY A 1044 -40.28 -11.89 -8.27
C GLY A 1044 -40.55 -10.40 -8.10
N ASN A 1045 -40.78 -9.89 -6.88
CA ASN A 1045 -40.97 -8.46 -6.66
C ASN A 1045 -39.61 -7.76 -6.45
N PRO A 1046 -39.40 -6.56 -7.03
CA PRO A 1046 -38.18 -5.81 -6.84
C PRO A 1046 -38.06 -5.27 -5.41
N GLN A 1047 -36.85 -5.40 -4.87
CA GLN A 1047 -36.39 -4.91 -3.58
C GLN A 1047 -35.25 -3.92 -3.83
N PRO A 1048 -35.56 -2.64 -4.06
CA PRO A 1048 -34.54 -1.61 -4.28
C PRO A 1048 -33.83 -1.24 -2.98
N ILE A 1049 -32.57 -0.82 -3.13
CA ILE A 1049 -31.84 -0.15 -2.05
C ILE A 1049 -32.57 1.14 -1.65
N TYR A 1050 -32.19 1.70 -0.49
CA TYR A 1050 -32.51 3.10 -0.24
C TYR A 1050 -31.73 4.00 -1.22
N PRO A 1051 -32.36 5.08 -1.74
CA PRO A 1051 -31.66 6.04 -2.59
C PRO A 1051 -30.46 6.63 -1.83
N THR A 1052 -29.26 6.49 -2.40
CA THR A 1052 -27.99 6.79 -1.71
C THR A 1052 -27.08 7.64 -2.60
N PRO A 1053 -27.36 8.96 -2.72
CA PRO A 1053 -26.45 9.91 -3.35
C PRO A 1053 -25.30 10.27 -2.41
N VAL A 1054 -24.20 9.53 -2.51
CA VAL A 1054 -23.01 9.78 -1.68
C VAL A 1054 -22.34 11.08 -2.11
N ILE A 1055 -22.02 11.95 -1.16
CA ILE A 1055 -21.32 13.21 -1.39
C ILE A 1055 -19.88 13.08 -0.90
N GLY A 1056 -18.93 12.98 -1.82
CA GLY A 1056 -17.51 13.17 -1.54
C GLY A 1056 -17.16 14.64 -1.60
N MET A 1057 -16.62 15.23 -0.52
CA MET A 1057 -16.32 16.65 -0.47
C MET A 1057 -14.89 16.90 0.00
N VAL A 1058 -14.21 17.85 -0.67
CA VAL A 1058 -12.86 18.30 -0.31
C VAL A 1058 -12.89 19.73 0.23
N GLY A 1059 -12.03 20.00 1.21
CA GLY A 1059 -11.89 21.30 1.85
C GLY A 1059 -10.45 21.74 2.06
N LEU A 1060 -10.18 23.05 2.02
CA LEU A 1060 -8.85 23.62 2.21
C LEU A 1060 -8.55 23.86 3.70
N ILE A 1061 -7.39 23.40 4.16
CA ILE A 1061 -6.81 23.78 5.45
C ILE A 1061 -5.61 24.70 5.19
N PRO A 1062 -5.74 26.02 5.44
CA PRO A 1062 -4.64 26.96 5.20
C PRO A 1062 -3.43 26.73 6.13
N ASP A 1063 -3.67 26.20 7.34
CA ASP A 1063 -2.66 25.95 8.37
C ASP A 1063 -3.03 24.70 9.18
N ILE A 1064 -2.32 23.60 8.95
CA ILE A 1064 -2.51 22.31 9.65
C ILE A 1064 -2.20 22.38 11.15
N THR A 1065 -1.56 23.44 11.64
CA THR A 1065 -1.38 23.68 13.08
C THR A 1065 -2.65 24.23 13.75
N LYS A 1066 -3.66 24.57 12.95
CA LYS A 1066 -4.95 25.15 13.36
C LYS A 1066 -6.10 24.22 13.00
N ILE A 1067 -6.02 22.99 13.46
CA ILE A 1067 -7.05 21.95 13.31
C ILE A 1067 -7.39 21.36 14.67
N CYS A 1068 -8.52 20.67 14.78
CA CYS A 1068 -8.86 19.85 15.94
C CYS A 1068 -9.55 18.56 15.50
N GLY A 1069 -9.57 17.56 16.39
CA GLY A 1069 -10.40 16.36 16.24
C GLY A 1069 -11.67 16.43 17.08
N GLN A 1070 -12.42 15.33 17.12
CA GLN A 1070 -13.71 15.27 17.83
C GLN A 1070 -13.58 15.04 19.34
N SER A 1071 -12.47 14.46 19.79
CA SER A 1071 -12.31 14.00 21.18
C SER A 1071 -11.96 15.13 22.15
N TRP A 1072 -12.45 15.04 23.40
CA TRP A 1072 -12.05 15.94 24.48
C TRP A 1072 -10.55 15.80 24.78
N THR A 1073 -9.87 16.92 25.00
CA THR A 1073 -8.40 16.95 25.19
C THR A 1073 -7.96 17.53 26.54
N LYS A 1074 -8.81 18.31 27.21
CA LYS A 1074 -8.42 19.08 28.40
C LYS A 1074 -9.54 19.21 29.44
N GLU A 1075 -9.15 19.11 30.71
CA GLU A 1075 -10.09 19.11 31.85
C GLU A 1075 -10.64 20.50 32.09
N GLY A 1076 -11.94 20.60 32.34
CA GLY A 1076 -12.58 21.86 32.65
C GLY A 1076 -12.86 22.76 31.45
N ASP A 1077 -12.52 22.33 30.23
CA ASP A 1077 -12.96 23.02 29.02
C ASP A 1077 -14.50 23.08 28.98
N VAL A 1078 -15.01 24.23 28.53
CA VAL A 1078 -16.45 24.48 28.49
C VAL A 1078 -17.02 23.91 27.20
N ILE A 1079 -18.12 23.18 27.31
CA ILE A 1079 -18.80 22.54 26.20
C ILE A 1079 -19.94 23.45 25.72
N TYR A 1080 -19.95 23.73 24.43
CA TYR A 1080 -20.98 24.51 23.75
C TYR A 1080 -21.66 23.68 22.67
N LEU A 1081 -22.93 23.98 22.45
CA LEU A 1081 -23.71 23.54 21.31
C LEU A 1081 -23.91 24.75 20.40
N LEU A 1082 -23.39 24.70 19.18
CA LEU A 1082 -23.65 25.69 18.14
C LEU A 1082 -24.87 25.25 17.34
N GLY A 1083 -25.77 26.19 16.98
CA GLY A 1083 -27.01 25.92 16.26
C GLY A 1083 -28.26 25.87 17.15
N ASN A 1084 -29.39 25.43 16.55
CA ASN A 1084 -30.72 25.45 17.17
C ASN A 1084 -31.21 24.04 17.51
N SER A 1085 -31.92 23.88 18.63
CA SER A 1085 -32.41 22.59 19.14
C SER A 1085 -33.70 22.09 18.46
N ASN A 1086 -33.70 21.98 17.14
CA ASN A 1086 -34.84 21.46 16.35
C ASN A 1086 -34.64 19.97 16.06
N TYR A 1087 -34.56 19.16 17.12
CA TYR A 1087 -34.40 17.71 17.00
C TYR A 1087 -35.66 17.07 16.43
N VAL A 1088 -35.49 16.05 15.60
CA VAL A 1088 -36.59 15.21 15.12
C VAL A 1088 -36.22 13.73 15.22
N LEU A 1089 -37.22 12.89 15.51
CA LEU A 1089 -37.04 11.44 15.53
C LEU A 1089 -37.27 10.78 14.16
N GLY A 1090 -37.85 11.50 13.21
CA GLY A 1090 -38.15 10.97 11.87
C GLY A 1090 -36.87 10.60 11.11
N GLY A 1091 -36.80 9.37 10.62
CA GLY A 1091 -35.61 8.85 9.92
C GLY A 1091 -34.39 8.53 10.80
N SER A 1092 -34.48 8.79 12.12
CA SER A 1092 -33.34 8.65 13.02
C SER A 1092 -32.86 7.20 13.21
N GLU A 1093 -31.57 7.03 13.51
CA GLU A 1093 -31.00 5.75 13.92
C GLU A 1093 -31.65 5.26 15.21
N TYR A 1094 -32.07 6.16 16.11
CA TYR A 1094 -32.87 5.80 17.28
C TYR A 1094 -34.19 5.11 16.91
N LEU A 1095 -34.97 5.71 16.02
CA LEU A 1095 -36.25 5.14 15.60
C LEU A 1095 -36.06 3.79 14.87
N ALA A 1096 -35.02 3.69 14.04
CA ALA A 1096 -34.69 2.48 13.31
C ALA A 1096 -34.18 1.35 14.22
N ALA A 1097 -33.11 1.59 14.98
CA ALA A 1097 -32.43 0.56 15.76
C ALA A 1097 -33.16 0.17 17.05
N VAL A 1098 -33.87 1.11 17.69
CA VAL A 1098 -34.55 0.85 18.97
C VAL A 1098 -35.99 0.39 18.75
N HIS A 1099 -36.72 1.03 17.84
CA HIS A 1099 -38.15 0.76 17.61
C HIS A 1099 -38.43 -0.04 16.34
N GLY A 1100 -37.42 -0.33 15.51
CA GLY A 1100 -37.57 -1.10 14.27
C GLY A 1100 -38.39 -0.36 13.20
N THR A 1101 -38.43 0.98 13.25
CA THR A 1101 -39.31 1.80 12.42
C THR A 1101 -38.51 2.77 11.56
N VAL A 1102 -38.85 2.87 10.27
CA VAL A 1102 -38.30 3.88 9.34
C VAL A 1102 -39.48 4.70 8.81
N ALA A 1103 -39.74 5.84 9.46
CA ALA A 1103 -40.86 6.71 9.16
C ALA A 1103 -40.58 8.13 9.68
N GLY A 1104 -41.54 9.04 9.48
CA GLY A 1104 -41.43 10.44 9.86
C GLY A 1104 -40.76 11.29 8.78
N LYS A 1105 -40.73 12.60 9.01
CA LYS A 1105 -40.00 13.52 8.15
C LYS A 1105 -38.56 13.68 8.65
N PRO A 1106 -37.55 13.65 7.76
CA PRO A 1106 -36.17 13.92 8.15
C PRO A 1106 -35.99 15.38 8.57
N PRO A 1107 -34.85 15.72 9.21
CA PRO A 1107 -34.50 17.10 9.51
C PRO A 1107 -34.52 18.01 8.27
N ILE A 1108 -35.01 19.24 8.44
CA ILE A 1108 -34.98 20.26 7.38
C ILE A 1108 -33.68 21.05 7.49
N VAL A 1109 -32.97 21.20 6.37
CA VAL A 1109 -31.76 22.02 6.30
C VAL A 1109 -32.10 23.50 6.11
N ASP A 1110 -31.77 24.32 7.10
CA ASP A 1110 -31.74 25.78 7.02
C ASP A 1110 -30.33 26.23 6.64
N PHE A 1111 -30.13 26.58 5.36
CA PHE A 1111 -28.80 26.92 4.87
C PHE A 1111 -28.21 28.18 5.49
N ASP A 1112 -29.02 29.16 5.88
CA ASP A 1112 -28.49 30.39 6.48
C ASP A 1112 -27.92 30.08 7.88
N LEU A 1113 -28.60 29.22 8.64
CA LEU A 1113 -28.07 28.72 9.90
C LEU A 1113 -26.85 27.81 9.68
N GLU A 1114 -26.92 26.86 8.75
CA GLU A 1114 -25.83 25.94 8.41
C GLU A 1114 -24.54 26.70 8.07
N LYS A 1115 -24.61 27.66 7.14
CA LYS A 1115 -23.48 28.52 6.74
C LYS A 1115 -22.90 29.26 7.95
N SER A 1116 -23.75 29.83 8.80
CA SER A 1116 -23.33 30.64 9.94
C SER A 1116 -22.66 29.79 11.02
N VAL A 1117 -23.21 28.62 11.35
CA VAL A 1117 -22.67 27.67 12.35
C VAL A 1117 -21.32 27.13 11.87
N GLN A 1118 -21.24 26.66 10.62
CA GLN A 1118 -19.99 26.17 10.06
C GLN A 1118 -18.92 27.26 10.03
N ALA A 1119 -19.24 28.49 9.60
CA ALA A 1119 -18.31 29.60 9.60
C ALA A 1119 -17.81 29.97 11.01
N ALA A 1120 -18.69 29.96 12.01
CA ALA A 1120 -18.32 30.21 13.40
C ALA A 1120 -17.38 29.13 13.95
N CYS A 1121 -17.64 27.86 13.65
CA CYS A 1121 -16.78 26.74 14.02
C CYS A 1121 -15.37 26.88 13.40
N ARG A 1122 -15.28 27.04 12.07
CA ARG A 1122 -14.00 27.23 11.36
C ARG A 1122 -13.22 28.41 11.92
N TYR A 1123 -13.88 29.53 12.17
CA TYR A 1123 -13.23 30.71 12.74
C TYR A 1123 -12.69 30.45 14.15
N GLY A 1124 -13.49 29.84 15.03
CA GLY A 1124 -13.08 29.50 16.40
C GLY A 1124 -11.88 28.55 16.45
N ILE A 1125 -11.82 27.57 15.55
CA ILE A 1125 -10.67 26.66 15.40
C ILE A 1125 -9.43 27.44 14.95
N ARG A 1126 -9.55 28.28 13.91
CA ARG A 1126 -8.43 29.09 13.37
C ARG A 1126 -7.84 30.04 14.42
N GLN A 1127 -8.67 30.61 15.28
CA GLN A 1127 -8.21 31.46 16.39
C GLN A 1127 -7.62 30.67 17.57
N GLY A 1128 -7.78 29.33 17.61
CA GLY A 1128 -7.36 28.47 18.71
C GLY A 1128 -8.26 28.56 19.94
N TRP A 1129 -9.50 29.01 19.77
CA TRP A 1129 -10.50 29.09 20.85
C TRP A 1129 -11.12 27.72 21.12
N ILE A 1130 -11.46 27.02 20.03
CA ILE A 1130 -12.02 25.67 20.05
C ILE A 1130 -10.87 24.66 20.16
N GLN A 1131 -11.03 23.67 21.04
CA GLN A 1131 -10.07 22.59 21.30
C GLN A 1131 -10.51 21.26 20.69
N SER A 1132 -11.81 21.05 20.53
CA SER A 1132 -12.40 19.95 19.79
C SER A 1132 -13.75 20.38 19.21
N ALA A 1133 -14.12 19.79 18.08
CA ALA A 1133 -15.41 19.99 17.44
C ALA A 1133 -15.90 18.66 16.88
N HIS A 1134 -17.19 18.40 17.06
CA HIS A 1134 -17.86 17.21 16.58
C HIS A 1134 -19.26 17.58 16.11
N ASP A 1135 -19.61 17.14 14.91
CA ASP A 1135 -20.92 17.33 14.33
C ASP A 1135 -22.00 16.49 15.05
N LEU A 1136 -23.29 16.84 14.87
CA LEU A 1136 -24.40 16.07 15.41
C LEU A 1136 -25.14 15.39 14.26
N ALA A 1137 -24.92 14.08 14.14
CA ALA A 1137 -25.48 13.23 13.09
C ALA A 1137 -26.27 12.05 13.72
N GLU A 1138 -25.95 10.81 13.34
CA GLU A 1138 -26.71 9.61 13.75
C GLU A 1138 -26.75 9.40 15.27
N GLY A 1139 -27.96 9.17 15.79
CA GLY A 1139 -28.18 8.92 17.22
C GLY A 1139 -28.13 10.18 18.10
N GLY A 1140 -27.93 11.36 17.50
CA GLY A 1140 -28.15 12.66 18.13
C GLY A 1140 -27.17 13.02 19.24
N LEU A 1141 -27.56 14.00 20.07
CA LEU A 1141 -26.68 14.64 21.04
C LEU A 1141 -26.02 13.66 22.02
N ALA A 1142 -26.73 12.63 22.47
CA ALA A 1142 -26.19 11.66 23.42
C ALA A 1142 -25.05 10.82 22.81
N VAL A 1143 -25.15 10.48 21.52
CA VAL A 1143 -24.11 9.74 20.79
C VAL A 1143 -22.92 10.65 20.51
N THR A 1144 -23.13 11.85 19.99
CA THR A 1144 -22.06 12.86 19.78
C THR A 1144 -21.24 13.10 21.05
N LEU A 1145 -21.89 13.28 22.20
CA LEU A 1145 -21.20 13.45 23.47
C LEU A 1145 -20.43 12.19 23.90
N ALA A 1146 -20.97 11.01 23.63
CA ALA A 1146 -20.32 9.74 23.93
C ALA A 1146 -19.06 9.53 23.06
N GLU A 1147 -19.12 9.78 21.76
CA GLU A 1147 -18.00 9.64 20.83
C GLU A 1147 -16.87 10.60 21.18
N ALA A 1148 -17.19 11.86 21.47
CA ALA A 1148 -16.21 12.84 21.93
C ALA A 1148 -15.55 12.45 23.29
N CYS A 1149 -16.25 11.69 24.14
CA CYS A 1149 -15.68 11.11 25.35
C CYS A 1149 -14.75 9.90 25.08
N ILE A 1150 -15.08 9.06 24.10
CA ILE A 1150 -14.41 7.77 23.86
C ILE A 1150 -12.93 7.96 23.46
N GLY A 1151 -12.64 8.81 22.47
CA GLY A 1151 -11.33 8.77 21.79
C GLY A 1151 -10.12 9.00 22.69
N ASN A 1152 -10.24 9.87 23.71
CA ASN A 1152 -9.20 10.05 24.73
C ASN A 1152 -9.56 9.44 26.10
N SER A 1153 -10.74 8.82 26.23
CA SER A 1153 -11.31 8.32 27.49
C SER A 1153 -11.57 9.40 28.56
N TRP A 1154 -12.19 10.51 28.19
CA TRP A 1154 -12.52 11.64 29.08
C TRP A 1154 -14.02 11.71 29.32
N GLY A 1155 -14.46 11.94 30.57
CA GLY A 1155 -15.87 12.15 30.85
C GLY A 1155 -16.35 13.57 30.54
N ALA A 1156 -17.64 13.81 30.69
CA ALA A 1156 -18.25 15.13 30.56
C ALA A 1156 -19.48 15.24 31.46
N THR A 1157 -19.79 16.45 31.93
CA THR A 1157 -21.07 16.74 32.60
C THR A 1157 -21.79 17.83 31.82
N VAL A 1158 -22.95 17.48 31.28
CA VAL A 1158 -23.76 18.32 30.41
C VAL A 1158 -25.13 18.52 31.04
N ASN A 1159 -25.63 19.75 31.03
CA ASN A 1159 -26.98 20.13 31.40
C ASN A 1159 -27.74 20.54 30.14
N ILE A 1160 -28.81 19.81 29.83
CA ILE A 1160 -29.70 20.10 28.71
C ILE A 1160 -30.99 20.76 29.18
N PRO A 1161 -31.43 21.83 28.50
CA PRO A 1161 -32.68 22.48 28.83
C PRO A 1161 -33.87 21.65 28.36
N VAL A 1162 -34.67 21.23 29.34
CA VAL A 1162 -35.91 20.47 29.13
C VAL A 1162 -37.08 21.36 29.53
N SER A 1163 -38.06 21.49 28.65
CA SER A 1163 -39.36 22.13 28.94
C SER A 1163 -40.41 21.06 29.25
N GLU A 1164 -41.48 21.42 29.99
CA GLU A 1164 -42.54 20.47 30.38
C GLU A 1164 -43.23 19.78 29.20
N PHE A 1165 -43.13 20.31 27.98
CA PHE A 1165 -43.83 19.82 26.80
C PHE A 1165 -42.93 19.07 25.80
N GLN A 1166 -41.62 18.97 26.04
CA GLN A 1166 -40.71 18.27 25.14
C GLN A 1166 -40.45 16.83 25.59
N ARG A 1167 -40.38 15.91 24.62
CA ARG A 1167 -40.04 14.52 24.90
C ARG A 1167 -38.53 14.35 25.10
N LEU A 1168 -38.14 13.51 26.06
CA LEU A 1168 -36.73 13.32 26.43
C LEU A 1168 -35.93 12.50 25.42
N ASP A 1169 -36.56 11.50 24.80
CA ASP A 1169 -35.98 10.70 23.71
C ASP A 1169 -35.65 11.57 22.50
N GLU A 1170 -36.50 12.54 22.17
CA GLU A 1170 -36.26 13.50 21.08
C GLU A 1170 -35.07 14.43 21.37
N ILE A 1171 -34.92 14.91 22.60
CA ILE A 1171 -33.77 15.77 22.96
C ILE A 1171 -32.46 14.97 23.00
N LEU A 1172 -32.50 13.73 23.47
CA LEU A 1172 -31.30 12.90 23.65
C LEU A 1172 -30.82 12.28 22.33
N PHE A 1173 -31.74 11.77 21.52
CA PHE A 1173 -31.44 10.93 20.36
C PHE A 1173 -32.07 11.41 19.06
N GLY A 1174 -32.80 12.52 19.08
CA GLY A 1174 -33.27 13.16 17.85
C GLY A 1174 -32.11 13.76 17.09
N GLU A 1175 -32.22 13.68 15.77
CA GLU A 1175 -31.19 14.12 14.83
C GLU A 1175 -31.60 15.47 14.24
N THR A 1176 -30.63 16.28 13.84
CA THR A 1176 -30.92 17.61 13.27
C THR A 1176 -29.78 18.06 12.36
N ALA A 1177 -30.05 19.04 11.50
CA ALA A 1177 -29.01 19.71 10.72
C ALA A 1177 -28.44 20.91 11.50
N SER A 1178 -27.32 21.45 11.03
CA SER A 1178 -26.75 22.73 11.50
C SER A 1178 -26.38 22.77 12.99
N GLN A 1179 -25.91 21.66 13.55
CA GLN A 1179 -25.42 21.60 14.92
C GLN A 1179 -24.00 21.03 15.04
N ILE A 1180 -23.20 21.66 15.89
CA ILE A 1180 -21.83 21.23 16.20
C ILE A 1180 -21.62 21.37 17.71
N VAL A 1181 -21.12 20.32 18.35
CA VAL A 1181 -20.65 20.35 19.74
C VAL A 1181 -19.17 20.73 19.74
N VAL A 1182 -18.81 21.77 20.50
CA VAL A 1182 -17.43 22.24 20.60
C VAL A 1182 -16.98 22.34 22.06
N SER A 1183 -15.72 22.03 22.32
CA SER A 1183 -15.06 22.36 23.57
C SER A 1183 -14.18 23.59 23.38
N ALA A 1184 -14.19 24.52 24.33
CA ALA A 1184 -13.35 25.71 24.30
C ALA A 1184 -12.75 26.01 25.67
N SER A 1185 -11.56 26.61 25.67
CA SER A 1185 -10.85 26.84 26.92
C SER A 1185 -11.51 27.95 27.75
N PRO A 1186 -11.64 27.78 29.09
CA PRO A 1186 -12.26 28.80 29.94
C PRO A 1186 -11.54 30.15 29.88
N ASP A 1187 -10.24 30.13 29.63
CA ASP A 1187 -9.39 31.33 29.52
C ASP A 1187 -9.77 32.25 28.35
N LEU A 1188 -10.45 31.71 27.33
CA LEU A 1188 -10.85 32.41 26.10
C LEU A 1188 -12.37 32.58 25.99
N MET A 1189 -13.12 32.19 27.02
CA MET A 1189 -14.59 32.15 27.04
C MET A 1189 -15.21 33.51 26.70
N ASP A 1190 -14.81 34.60 27.35
CA ASP A 1190 -15.40 35.92 27.13
C ASP A 1190 -15.25 36.38 25.66
N THR A 1191 -14.10 36.07 25.05
CA THR A 1191 -13.82 36.41 23.65
C THR A 1191 -14.67 35.56 22.71
N TRP A 1192 -14.76 34.26 22.99
CA TRP A 1192 -15.54 33.32 22.19
C TRP A 1192 -17.03 33.62 22.26
N GLU A 1193 -17.61 33.79 23.45
CA GLU A 1193 -19.04 34.09 23.63
C GLU A 1193 -19.40 35.45 23.02
N THR A 1194 -18.52 36.46 23.08
CA THR A 1194 -18.73 37.74 22.37
C THR A 1194 -18.81 37.54 20.86
N TYR A 1195 -17.92 36.71 20.29
CA TYR A 1195 -17.95 36.38 18.88
C TYR A 1195 -19.25 35.64 18.51
N LEU A 1196 -19.66 34.65 19.31
CA LEU A 1196 -20.89 33.89 19.11
C LEU A 1196 -22.13 34.79 19.14
N ASN A 1197 -22.25 35.70 20.13
CA ASN A 1197 -23.35 36.66 20.21
C ASN A 1197 -23.47 37.54 18.95
N ASN A 1198 -22.34 37.92 18.35
CA ASN A 1198 -22.32 38.78 17.16
C ASN A 1198 -22.64 38.03 15.85
N ASN A 1199 -22.36 36.73 15.78
CA ASN A 1199 -22.42 35.97 14.52
C ASN A 1199 -23.51 34.88 14.50
N LEU A 1200 -23.90 34.33 15.65
CA LEU A 1200 -24.96 33.33 15.80
C LEU A 1200 -26.15 33.82 16.64
N ALA A 1201 -26.08 35.01 17.25
CA ALA A 1201 -27.12 35.54 18.12
C ALA A 1201 -27.56 34.51 19.20
N ASP A 1202 -28.82 34.09 19.20
CA ASP A 1202 -29.39 33.11 20.15
C ASP A 1202 -29.21 31.64 19.70
N CYS A 1203 -28.54 31.40 18.57
CA CYS A 1203 -28.32 30.07 17.98
C CYS A 1203 -27.03 29.41 18.48
N TRP A 1204 -26.77 29.49 19.79
CA TRP A 1204 -25.71 28.75 20.48
C TRP A 1204 -26.03 28.65 21.98
N ARG A 1205 -25.48 27.64 22.65
CA ARG A 1205 -25.66 27.47 24.11
C ARG A 1205 -24.43 26.88 24.77
N LYS A 1206 -24.15 27.33 25.97
CA LYS A 1206 -23.25 26.64 26.90
C LYS A 1206 -24.01 25.50 27.57
N ILE A 1207 -23.51 24.27 27.41
CA ILE A 1207 -24.21 23.07 27.85
C ILE A 1207 -23.47 22.30 28.93
N GLY A 1208 -22.15 22.45 29.09
CA GLY A 1208 -21.45 21.63 30.06
C GLY A 1208 -19.98 21.92 30.24
N VAL A 1209 -19.30 21.00 30.88
CA VAL A 1209 -17.84 21.01 31.08
C VAL A 1209 -17.26 19.62 30.86
N VAL A 1210 -16.05 19.58 30.29
CA VAL A 1210 -15.25 18.37 30.16
C VAL A 1210 -14.78 17.93 31.55
N GLY A 1211 -15.01 16.65 31.87
CA GLY A 1211 -14.62 16.03 33.13
C GLY A 1211 -13.17 15.56 33.13
N SER A 1212 -12.74 14.91 34.22
CA SER A 1212 -11.41 14.31 34.29
C SER A 1212 -11.30 13.06 33.40
N PRO A 1213 -10.08 12.63 33.06
CA PRO A 1213 -9.85 11.31 32.46
C PRO A 1213 -10.59 10.21 33.25
N GLN A 1214 -11.23 9.30 32.50
CA GLN A 1214 -12.01 8.14 32.99
C GLN A 1214 -13.22 8.47 33.88
N SER A 1215 -13.57 9.75 34.05
CA SER A 1215 -14.85 10.13 34.67
C SER A 1215 -16.03 9.75 33.77
N ALA A 1216 -17.23 9.62 34.33
CA ALA A 1216 -18.42 9.23 33.57
C ALA A 1216 -18.92 10.33 32.63
N LEU A 1217 -19.63 9.95 31.56
CA LEU A 1217 -20.50 10.85 30.82
C LEU A 1217 -21.80 11.01 31.61
N LYS A 1218 -22.14 12.26 31.95
CA LYS A 1218 -23.36 12.63 32.66
C LYS A 1218 -24.16 13.64 31.85
N ILE A 1219 -25.39 13.28 31.50
CA ILE A 1219 -26.37 14.19 30.91
C ILE A 1219 -27.48 14.42 31.93
N LEU A 1220 -27.64 15.68 32.32
CA LEU A 1220 -28.55 16.15 33.35
C LEU A 1220 -29.57 17.12 32.74
N THR A 1221 -30.73 17.25 33.37
CA THR A 1221 -31.70 18.31 33.08
C THR A 1221 -31.33 19.61 33.79
N ASN A 1222 -31.99 20.73 33.44
CA ASN A 1222 -31.82 22.03 34.11
C ASN A 1222 -32.02 22.01 35.64
N ASP A 1223 -32.84 21.10 36.15
CA ASP A 1223 -33.10 20.88 37.58
C ASP A 1223 -32.18 19.82 38.21
N ASN A 1224 -31.10 19.44 37.50
CA ASN A 1224 -30.08 18.46 37.91
C ASN A 1224 -30.60 17.01 38.06
N LEU A 1225 -31.68 16.62 37.38
CA LEU A 1225 -32.07 15.21 37.30
C LEU A 1225 -31.15 14.48 36.32
N SER A 1226 -30.69 13.29 36.70
CA SER A 1226 -29.79 12.49 35.87
C SER A 1226 -30.57 11.69 34.84
N LEU A 1227 -30.33 11.97 33.55
CA LEU A 1227 -30.89 11.20 32.43
C LEU A 1227 -29.94 10.09 32.00
N ILE A 1228 -28.68 10.45 31.74
CA ILE A 1228 -27.61 9.51 31.39
C ILE A 1228 -26.47 9.63 32.39
N ASN A 1229 -25.98 8.48 32.86
CA ASN A 1229 -24.78 8.39 33.70
C ASN A 1229 -24.10 7.05 33.42
N VAL A 1230 -23.12 7.06 32.50
CA VAL A 1230 -22.44 5.87 32.00
C VAL A 1230 -20.93 6.02 32.14
N LYS A 1231 -20.24 4.92 32.47
CA LYS A 1231 -18.78 4.94 32.52
C LYS A 1231 -18.22 4.89 31.12
N ILE A 1232 -17.17 5.65 30.86
CA ILE A 1232 -16.54 5.67 29.52
C ILE A 1232 -16.02 4.31 29.11
N ALA A 1233 -15.56 3.48 30.05
CA ALA A 1233 -15.18 2.09 29.76
C ALA A 1233 -16.35 1.26 29.20
N GLU A 1234 -17.58 1.43 29.71
CA GLU A 1234 -18.76 0.70 29.25
C GLU A 1234 -19.15 1.15 27.84
N VAL A 1235 -19.18 2.47 27.62
CA VAL A 1235 -19.43 3.12 26.32
C VAL A 1235 -18.39 2.70 25.28
N THR A 1236 -17.10 2.71 25.64
CA THR A 1236 -15.99 2.34 24.75
C THR A 1236 -16.08 0.87 24.34
N ILE A 1237 -16.42 -0.04 25.26
CA ILE A 1237 -16.56 -1.47 24.96
C ILE A 1237 -17.72 -1.70 23.98
N ALA A 1238 -18.90 -1.11 24.24
CA ALA A 1238 -20.06 -1.22 23.37
C ALA A 1238 -19.74 -0.71 21.95
N TRP A 1239 -19.11 0.46 21.85
CA TRP A 1239 -18.77 1.09 20.59
C TRP A 1239 -17.66 0.39 19.80
N SER A 1240 -16.57 -0.05 20.45
CA SER A 1240 -15.39 -0.59 19.75
C SER A 1240 -15.53 -2.05 19.29
N GLN A 1241 -16.37 -2.85 19.96
CA GLN A 1241 -16.45 -4.30 19.72
C GLN A 1241 -17.66 -4.71 18.85
N ALA A 1242 -18.55 -3.78 18.51
CA ALA A 1242 -19.83 -4.08 17.88
C ALA A 1242 -19.73 -4.85 16.55
N ILE A 1243 -18.77 -4.50 15.69
CA ILE A 1243 -18.55 -5.18 14.40
C ILE A 1243 -17.85 -6.51 14.63
N GLU A 1244 -16.71 -6.51 15.31
CA GLU A 1244 -15.88 -7.70 15.51
C GLU A 1244 -16.62 -8.86 16.19
N LYS A 1245 -17.47 -8.57 17.18
CA LYS A 1245 -18.26 -9.61 17.85
C LYS A 1245 -19.27 -10.30 16.91
N ARG A 1246 -19.80 -9.58 15.91
CA ARG A 1246 -20.74 -10.11 14.91
C ARG A 1246 -20.02 -10.88 13.81
N LEU A 1247 -18.76 -10.55 13.52
CA LEU A 1247 -17.95 -11.31 12.57
C LEU A 1247 -17.54 -12.68 13.11
N ASN A 1248 -17.38 -12.79 14.43
CA ASN A 1248 -16.98 -14.02 15.11
C ASN A 1248 -18.16 -14.93 15.52
N SER A 1249 -19.40 -14.54 15.21
CA SER A 1249 -20.63 -15.23 15.63
C SER A 1249 -21.20 -16.24 14.64
#